data_AF-A0AAJ0GCC8-F1
#
_entry.id   AF-A0AAJ0GCC8-F1
#
_cell.length_a   1.000
_cell.length_b   1.000
_cell.length_c   1.000
_cell.angle_alpha   90.00
_cell.angle_beta   90.00
_cell.angle_gamma   90.00
#
_symmetry.space_group_name_H-M   'P 1'
#
loop_
_entity.id
_entity.type
_entity.pdbx_description
1 polymer ?
#
loop_
_entity_poly.entity_id
_entity_poly.type
_entity_poly.pdbx_seq_one_letter_code
_entity_poly.pdbx_strand_id
1 'polypeptide(L)'
;MATLQLAAALPSLPSDWSAEKDFKAVSPLSPPTSRAIEPVGPHFLAHARRKRHKRTFSEDERIQAANTVAAATSTQDDDISDTEDPMMLQREAKDWKTQDHYAILGLAKYRWRATEDQIKRAHRKKVLKHHPDKKAASGEDEGDQFFKCIQRAHEILTDPVKRRQFDSCDEEADVNPPGKKDVQKKAGNFYKMWGPVFESEARFSKKEPVPKLGGEDATREHVEFFYNFWYNFDSWRTFEYLDEEVPDDNENRDQKRHMERKNNNARKKRKTEDTMRLRKLVDDALAMDERIKKFKQEGNKEKNKKKADKEAAEKAAKDAATAKKAEDERLAKEKEVADKAMREEGKKAKEAAKNAAKKNKRVIRQAVKDGGYFVEGTADAKTIDGSLNEVDSLILKLDNEEVALLSSKLNGKDKAGIKQVFAEQAKTLVDAGNAMEGDFKTLGVLLPATMTTDHTPKPSAKNWSRVADAYSAAVDESDDLNPVGAGCNAVLAAVDATLPFDQASYIVDMGTGPGGLISKILDVRGEQIPSDCRVVAADIARGLLEKLEERREERVASGSGLWERLEVREWDARELKEVVKDGEVSHLLSTYAYFSFRDDDVALAEAVRILAPGGLFVETSMGFTEWGHLATFLGEVKPGMKFPGPGPHWQSVEGVRTTLENAGFKDVGVKEFKMGLRFETHEEAVEFPFAAFPWVEAFVAEMSGEEVERARGKMLDFVKEKHPEAPFRLDGTGLVGWGRR
;
A
#
# COMPACT_ATOMS: atom_id res chain seq x y z
N MET A 1 38.10 33.20 -34.61
CA MET A 1 37.57 32.22 -33.64
C MET A 1 38.72 31.77 -32.77
N ALA A 2 38.66 32.02 -31.47
CA ALA A 2 39.68 31.55 -30.54
C ALA A 2 39.24 30.18 -30.01
N THR A 3 40.02 29.14 -30.30
CA THR A 3 39.76 27.79 -29.80
C THR A 3 40.32 27.72 -28.38
N LEU A 4 39.45 27.61 -27.38
CA LEU A 4 39.84 27.43 -25.98
C LEU A 4 39.94 25.92 -25.71
N GLN A 5 41.15 25.43 -25.45
CA GLN A 5 41.37 24.02 -25.10
C GLN A 5 41.38 23.91 -23.57
N LEU A 6 40.28 23.40 -22.99
CA LEU A 6 40.20 23.14 -21.55
C LEU A 6 40.95 21.86 -21.23
N ALA A 7 42.07 21.97 -20.51
CA ALA A 7 42.81 20.83 -19.98
C ALA A 7 42.14 20.31 -18.70
N ALA A 8 40.99 19.67 -18.83
CA ALA A 8 40.44 18.84 -17.78
C ALA A 8 40.95 17.42 -17.99
N ALA A 9 42.04 17.05 -17.31
CA ALA A 9 42.41 15.64 -17.22
C ALA A 9 41.38 14.96 -16.30
N LEU A 10 40.67 13.95 -16.83
CA LEU A 10 39.86 13.07 -15.99
C LEU A 10 40.78 12.40 -14.96
N PRO A 11 40.30 12.14 -13.73
CA PRO A 11 41.09 11.43 -12.73
C PRO A 11 41.57 10.08 -13.27
N SER A 12 42.78 9.68 -12.89
CA SER A 12 43.32 8.36 -13.25
C SER A 12 42.39 7.28 -12.71
N LEU A 13 42.07 6.30 -13.57
CA LEU A 13 41.22 5.18 -13.19
C LEU A 13 41.86 4.38 -12.04
N PRO A 14 41.06 3.81 -11.13
CA PRO A 14 41.54 2.89 -10.09
C PRO A 14 42.34 1.73 -10.69
N SER A 15 43.37 1.25 -9.97
CA SER A 15 44.31 0.23 -10.46
C SER A 15 43.68 -1.15 -10.72
N ASP A 16 42.48 -1.39 -10.21
CA ASP A 16 41.66 -2.59 -10.36
C ASP A 16 40.63 -2.50 -11.50
N TRP A 17 40.55 -1.37 -12.20
CA TRP A 17 39.56 -1.14 -13.26
C TRP A 17 39.95 -1.84 -14.58
N SER A 18 39.09 -2.71 -15.11
CA SER A 18 39.30 -3.41 -16.38
C SER A 18 38.31 -2.91 -17.45
N ALA A 19 38.83 -2.33 -18.53
CA ALA A 19 38.04 -1.63 -19.54
C ALA A 19 36.95 -2.48 -20.23
N GLU A 20 37.10 -3.81 -20.22
CA GLU A 20 36.21 -4.72 -20.96
C GLU A 20 35.06 -5.28 -20.13
N LYS A 21 35.19 -5.36 -18.79
CA LYS A 21 34.15 -5.92 -17.91
C LYS A 21 33.33 -4.86 -17.19
N ASP A 22 33.89 -3.67 -17.02
CA ASP A 22 33.33 -2.62 -16.17
C ASP A 22 32.70 -1.46 -16.96
N PHE A 23 32.68 -1.53 -18.29
CA PHE A 23 32.09 -0.51 -19.16
C PHE A 23 30.65 -0.85 -19.55
N LYS A 24 29.67 -0.18 -18.94
CA LYS A 24 28.27 -0.17 -19.37
C LYS A 24 27.93 1.18 -19.98
N ALA A 25 27.75 1.24 -21.30
CA ALA A 25 27.24 2.44 -21.97
C ALA A 25 25.81 2.73 -21.49
N VAL A 26 25.63 3.81 -20.71
CA VAL A 26 24.33 4.14 -20.09
C VAL A 26 23.41 4.89 -21.08
N SER A 27 23.98 5.69 -21.98
CA SER A 27 23.24 6.38 -23.06
C SER A 27 24.19 6.97 -24.11
N PRO A 28 23.73 7.23 -25.35
CA PRO A 28 24.47 8.04 -26.30
C PRO A 28 24.56 9.49 -25.84
N LEU A 29 25.68 10.16 -26.12
CA LEU A 29 25.79 11.60 -25.92
C LEU A 29 24.70 12.31 -26.74
N SER A 30 24.06 13.31 -26.12
CA SER A 30 23.12 14.16 -26.83
C SER A 30 23.82 14.87 -28.00
N PRO A 31 23.12 15.12 -29.12
CA PRO A 31 23.71 15.80 -30.26
C PRO A 31 24.21 17.19 -29.87
N PRO A 32 25.34 17.65 -30.42
CA PRO A 32 25.89 18.95 -30.09
C PRO A 32 24.89 20.05 -30.47
N THR A 33 24.54 20.88 -29.50
CA THR A 33 23.66 22.03 -29.70
C THR A 33 24.52 23.28 -29.88
N SER A 34 24.37 23.96 -31.02
CA SER A 34 24.98 25.27 -31.22
C SER A 34 24.17 26.30 -30.44
N ARG A 35 24.81 27.03 -29.53
CA ARG A 35 24.19 28.13 -28.78
C ARG A 35 24.99 29.39 -29.01
N ALA A 36 24.28 30.49 -29.23
CA ALA A 36 24.90 31.81 -29.20
C ALA A 36 25.27 32.12 -27.75
N ILE A 37 26.57 32.21 -27.47
CA ILE A 37 27.06 32.63 -26.16
C ILE A 37 27.23 34.14 -26.22
N GLU A 38 26.41 34.84 -25.46
CA GLU A 38 26.63 36.26 -25.25
C GLU A 38 27.71 36.44 -24.18
N PRO A 39 28.72 37.27 -24.43
CA PRO A 39 29.70 37.57 -23.40
C PRO A 39 29.01 38.35 -22.29
N VAL A 40 29.01 37.80 -21.09
CA VAL A 40 28.38 38.39 -19.90
C VAL A 40 29.41 38.56 -18.79
N GLY A 41 29.09 39.38 -17.80
CA GLY A 41 29.92 39.55 -16.61
C GLY A 41 30.90 40.72 -16.67
N PRO A 42 31.60 40.96 -15.55
CA PRO A 42 32.29 42.22 -15.28
C PRO A 42 33.42 42.51 -16.27
N HIS A 43 34.12 41.49 -16.75
CA HIS A 43 35.22 41.66 -17.70
C HIS A 43 34.75 42.02 -19.11
N PHE A 44 33.62 41.46 -19.56
CA PHE A 44 33.02 41.86 -20.83
C PHE A 44 32.48 43.29 -20.75
N LEU A 45 31.77 43.64 -19.68
CA LEU A 45 31.29 45.01 -19.45
C LEU A 45 32.45 46.00 -19.39
N ALA A 46 33.58 45.63 -18.77
CA ALA A 46 34.78 46.45 -18.77
C ALA A 46 35.38 46.61 -20.17
N HIS A 47 35.42 45.55 -20.98
CA HIS A 47 35.88 45.63 -22.37
C HIS A 47 34.94 46.50 -23.23
N ALA A 48 33.62 46.29 -23.13
CA ALA A 48 32.62 47.05 -23.86
C ALA A 48 32.65 48.54 -23.48
N ARG A 49 32.79 48.86 -22.18
CA ARG A 49 32.97 50.23 -21.68
C ARG A 49 34.23 50.87 -22.26
N ARG A 50 35.38 50.18 -22.20
CA ARG A 50 36.64 50.66 -22.80
C ARG A 50 36.49 50.95 -24.29
N LYS A 51 35.88 50.04 -25.05
CA LYS A 51 35.62 50.23 -26.48
C LYS A 51 34.68 51.41 -26.75
N ARG A 52 33.58 51.51 -26.02
CA ARG A 52 32.58 52.58 -26.16
C ARG A 52 33.18 53.96 -25.88
N HIS A 53 34.03 54.06 -24.87
CA HIS A 53 34.66 55.33 -24.47
C HIS A 53 36.02 55.57 -25.12
N LYS A 54 36.49 54.66 -25.99
CA LYS A 54 37.81 54.71 -26.65
C LYS A 54 38.96 54.91 -25.65
N ARG A 55 38.92 54.19 -24.53
CA ARG A 55 39.92 54.27 -23.45
C ARG A 55 40.90 53.12 -23.53
N THR A 56 42.16 53.39 -23.20
CA THR A 56 43.13 52.32 -22.92
C THR A 56 42.79 51.60 -21.61
N PHE A 57 43.40 50.43 -21.39
CA PHE A 57 43.16 49.64 -20.16
C PHE A 57 43.51 50.43 -18.90
N SER A 58 44.68 51.08 -18.90
CA SER A 58 45.20 51.87 -17.79
C SER A 58 44.42 53.16 -17.54
N GLU A 59 43.90 53.82 -18.57
CA GLU A 59 43.00 54.98 -18.40
C GLU A 59 41.65 54.57 -17.81
N ASP A 60 41.05 53.49 -18.30
CA ASP A 60 39.78 53.00 -17.78
C ASP A 60 39.93 52.49 -16.34
N GLU A 61 41.04 51.82 -16.00
CA GLU A 61 41.32 51.45 -14.60
C GLU A 61 41.45 52.67 -13.69
N ARG A 62 42.19 53.71 -14.08
CA ARG A 62 42.27 54.94 -13.26
C ARG A 62 40.91 55.61 -13.10
N ILE A 63 40.12 55.69 -14.16
CA ILE A 63 38.80 56.31 -14.12
C ILE A 63 37.82 55.46 -13.33
N GLN A 64 37.86 54.14 -13.45
CA GLN A 64 37.05 53.25 -12.62
C GLN A 64 37.50 53.28 -11.17
N ALA A 65 38.80 53.33 -10.87
CA ALA A 65 39.30 53.49 -9.52
C ALA A 65 38.86 54.83 -8.92
N ALA A 66 38.98 55.93 -9.67
CA ALA A 66 38.48 57.24 -9.26
C ALA A 66 36.96 57.25 -9.09
N ASN A 67 36.20 56.59 -9.98
CA ASN A 67 34.75 56.44 -9.87
C ASN A 67 34.35 55.50 -8.74
N THR A 68 35.15 54.51 -8.38
CA THR A 68 34.91 53.62 -7.24
C THR A 68 35.22 54.34 -5.93
N VAL A 69 36.26 55.17 -5.88
CA VAL A 69 36.54 56.05 -4.75
C VAL A 69 35.46 57.12 -4.62
N ALA A 70 35.04 57.73 -5.74
CA ALA A 70 33.94 58.68 -5.79
C ALA A 70 32.60 58.02 -5.43
N ALA A 71 32.30 56.84 -5.94
CA ALA A 71 31.11 56.07 -5.58
C ALA A 71 31.15 55.64 -4.11
N ALA A 72 32.30 55.22 -3.59
CA ALA A 72 32.47 54.93 -2.17
C ALA A 72 32.27 56.18 -1.28
N THR A 73 32.39 57.39 -1.84
CA THR A 73 32.08 58.66 -1.16
C THR A 73 30.71 59.25 -1.55
N SER A 74 30.06 58.77 -2.61
CA SER A 74 28.85 59.39 -3.20
C SER A 74 27.65 58.44 -3.37
N THR A 75 27.74 57.16 -3.01
CA THR A 75 26.56 56.27 -3.00
C THR A 75 25.78 56.42 -1.71
N GLN A 76 24.72 57.23 -1.78
CA GLN A 76 23.47 57.08 -1.01
C GLN A 76 23.65 56.80 0.48
N ASP A 77 24.19 57.79 1.20
CA ASP A 77 24.37 57.71 2.66
C ASP A 77 23.14 58.22 3.45
N ASP A 78 21.99 58.45 2.79
CA ASP A 78 20.81 59.04 3.44
C ASP A 78 19.71 58.05 3.87
N ASP A 79 19.75 56.76 3.48
CA ASP A 79 18.57 55.88 3.62
C ASP A 79 18.76 54.62 4.51
N ILE A 80 19.87 54.54 5.25
CA ILE A 80 20.14 53.44 6.20
C ILE A 80 19.95 53.88 7.66
N SER A 81 19.82 55.17 7.96
CA SER A 81 19.66 55.65 9.34
C SER A 81 18.29 56.26 9.54
N ASP A 82 17.43 55.57 10.29
CA ASP A 82 16.22 56.15 10.84
C ASP A 82 16.57 57.38 11.72
N THR A 83 15.64 58.33 11.85
CA THR A 83 15.80 59.55 12.68
C THR A 83 16.01 59.17 14.14
N GLU A 84 17.03 59.75 14.77
CA GLU A 84 17.32 59.49 16.20
C GLU A 84 16.31 60.18 17.10
N ASP A 85 15.53 59.38 17.83
CA ASP A 85 14.65 59.87 18.89
C ASP A 85 15.50 60.37 20.07
N PRO A 86 15.30 61.61 20.57
CA PRO A 86 15.95 62.11 21.78
C PRO A 86 15.85 61.18 23.00
N MET A 87 14.75 60.43 23.16
CA MET A 87 14.61 59.47 24.25
C MET A 87 15.53 58.25 24.11
N MET A 88 15.90 57.88 22.88
CA MET A 88 16.83 56.77 22.64
C MET A 88 18.25 57.11 23.12
N LEU A 89 18.64 58.38 23.01
CA LEU A 89 19.97 58.87 23.40
C LEU A 89 20.18 58.88 24.93
N GLN A 90 19.09 58.85 25.70
CA GLN A 90 19.11 58.81 27.17
C GLN A 90 19.16 57.37 27.73
N ARG A 91 19.20 56.34 26.87
CA ARG A 91 19.23 54.94 27.31
C ARG A 91 20.57 54.59 27.93
N GLU A 92 20.51 53.91 29.08
CA GLU A 92 21.70 53.43 29.80
C GLU A 92 22.11 52.01 29.38
N ALA A 93 23.41 51.72 29.36
CA ALA A 93 23.90 50.41 28.91
C ALA A 93 23.48 49.24 29.82
N LYS A 94 23.14 49.52 31.09
CA LYS A 94 22.67 48.51 32.06
C LYS A 94 21.33 47.89 31.66
N ASP A 95 20.49 48.63 30.94
CA ASP A 95 19.13 48.23 30.57
C ASP A 95 19.08 47.55 29.19
N TRP A 96 20.21 47.07 28.67
CA TRP A 96 20.33 46.52 27.32
C TRP A 96 19.32 45.41 26.95
N LYS A 97 18.77 44.68 27.93
CA LYS A 97 17.77 43.62 27.70
C LYS A 97 16.42 44.16 27.22
N THR A 98 16.03 45.37 27.62
CA THR A 98 14.77 46.00 27.21
C THR A 98 14.93 46.91 26.00
N GLN A 99 16.15 46.99 25.45
CA GLN A 99 16.47 47.86 24.35
C GLN A 99 16.26 47.18 23.01
N ASP A 100 15.76 47.99 22.07
CA ASP A 100 15.70 47.66 20.66
C ASP A 100 17.08 47.88 19.99
N HIS A 101 17.80 46.78 19.78
CA HIS A 101 19.14 46.80 19.18
C HIS A 101 19.13 47.24 17.71
N TYR A 102 18.05 46.95 16.97
CA TYR A 102 17.93 47.41 15.59
C TYR A 102 17.73 48.92 15.56
N ALA A 103 16.86 49.47 16.41
CA ALA A 103 16.63 50.91 16.50
C ALA A 103 17.89 51.68 16.94
N ILE A 104 18.68 51.14 17.88
CA ILE A 104 19.96 51.73 18.31
C ILE A 104 20.92 51.89 17.13
N LEU A 105 21.01 50.89 16.26
CA LEU A 105 21.84 50.97 15.05
C LEU A 105 21.18 51.78 13.92
N GLY A 106 19.91 52.20 14.05
CA GLY A 106 19.16 52.89 13.00
C GLY A 106 18.59 51.96 11.94
N LEU A 107 18.42 50.67 12.25
CA LEU A 107 17.93 49.61 11.38
C LEU A 107 16.49 49.18 11.74
N ALA A 108 15.72 50.02 12.43
CA ALA A 108 14.37 49.68 12.91
C ALA A 108 13.43 49.31 11.75
N LYS A 109 13.62 49.90 10.56
CA LYS A 109 12.89 49.55 9.34
C LYS A 109 13.22 48.15 8.79
N TYR A 110 14.45 47.68 9.00
CA TYR A 110 14.94 46.42 8.42
C TYR A 110 14.79 45.22 9.36
N ARG A 111 14.92 45.42 10.68
CA ARG A 111 14.76 44.36 11.71
C ARG A 111 15.53 43.06 11.36
N TRP A 112 14.91 41.90 11.56
CA TRP A 112 15.41 40.58 11.18
C TRP A 112 15.78 40.44 9.70
N ARG A 113 15.27 41.30 8.81
CA ARG A 113 15.65 41.35 7.39
C ARG A 113 16.97 42.09 7.13
N ALA A 114 17.56 42.74 8.15
CA ALA A 114 18.83 43.43 8.02
C ALA A 114 19.97 42.44 7.70
N THR A 115 20.69 42.71 6.62
CA THR A 115 21.88 41.96 6.22
C THR A 115 23.08 42.28 7.12
N GLU A 116 24.04 41.37 7.22
CA GLU A 116 25.28 41.62 7.96
C GLU A 116 26.00 42.90 7.50
N ASP A 117 25.99 43.18 6.19
CA ASP A 117 26.61 44.37 5.62
C ASP A 117 25.87 45.66 6.00
N GLN A 118 24.54 45.60 6.17
CA GLN A 118 23.77 46.72 6.71
C GLN A 118 24.10 46.94 8.19
N ILE A 119 24.21 45.88 8.99
CA ILE A 119 24.58 45.95 10.42
C ILE A 119 25.98 46.54 10.60
N LYS A 120 26.97 46.05 9.85
CA LYS A 120 28.35 46.54 9.88
C LYS A 120 28.46 48.01 9.45
N ARG A 121 27.72 48.42 8.41
CA ARG A 121 27.69 49.82 7.95
C ARG A 121 27.04 50.75 8.97
N ALA A 122 25.87 50.35 9.48
CA ALA A 122 25.13 51.11 10.48
C ALA A 122 25.95 51.33 11.77
N HIS A 123 26.62 50.28 12.26
CA HIS A 123 27.51 50.38 13.41
C HIS A 123 28.67 51.36 13.17
N ARG A 124 29.38 51.27 12.04
CA ARG A 124 30.47 52.23 11.71
C ARG A 124 29.97 53.67 11.71
N LYS A 125 28.77 53.92 11.15
CA LYS A 125 28.15 55.25 11.12
C LYS A 125 27.82 55.76 12.52
N LYS A 126 27.20 54.92 13.36
CA LYS A 126 26.83 55.26 14.74
C LYS A 126 28.07 55.51 15.62
N VAL A 127 29.10 54.68 15.50
CA VAL A 127 30.38 54.88 16.21
C VAL A 127 31.02 56.22 15.83
N LEU A 128 31.07 56.57 14.53
CA LEU A 128 31.65 57.83 14.07
C LEU A 128 30.87 59.07 14.56
N LYS A 129 29.57 58.94 14.79
CA LYS A 129 28.67 60.01 15.24
C LYS A 129 28.68 60.19 16.75
N HIS A 130 28.68 59.10 17.52
CA HIS A 130 28.59 59.12 18.98
C HIS A 130 29.91 58.79 19.69
N HIS A 131 31.05 58.85 19.00
CA HIS A 131 32.36 58.58 19.60
C HIS A 131 32.62 59.47 20.82
N PRO A 132 33.08 58.92 21.96
CA PRO A 132 33.31 59.68 23.19
C PRO A 132 34.24 60.88 22.98
N ASP A 133 35.30 60.75 22.19
CA ASP A 133 36.23 61.86 21.89
C ASP A 133 35.57 63.08 21.23
N LYS A 134 34.58 62.88 20.37
CA LYS A 134 33.86 63.99 19.70
C LYS A 134 32.85 64.66 20.64
N LYS A 135 32.25 63.87 21.54
CA LYS A 135 31.27 64.35 22.53
C LYS A 135 31.94 65.06 23.70
N ALA A 136 33.11 64.60 24.13
CA ALA A 136 33.96 65.26 25.12
C ALA A 136 34.40 66.67 24.64
N ALA A 137 34.67 66.84 23.35
CA ALA A 137 34.95 68.15 22.75
C ALA A 137 33.74 69.10 22.72
N SER A 138 32.52 68.57 22.92
CA SER A 138 31.25 69.31 22.89
C SER A 138 30.69 69.62 24.30
N GLY A 139 31.33 69.12 25.37
CA GLY A 139 30.94 69.39 26.77
C GLY A 139 29.78 68.53 27.32
N GLU A 140 29.37 67.46 26.62
CA GLU A 140 28.29 66.56 27.03
C GLU A 140 28.85 65.28 27.71
N ASP A 141 28.64 65.13 29.02
CA ASP A 141 29.12 63.99 29.83
C ASP A 141 28.23 62.73 29.72
N GLU A 142 27.03 62.86 29.13
CA GLU A 142 26.06 61.76 28.95
C GLU A 142 26.34 60.85 27.73
N GLY A 143 27.38 61.16 26.94
CA GLY A 143 27.69 60.47 25.68
C GLY A 143 28.19 59.03 25.79
N ASP A 144 28.76 58.65 26.93
CA ASP A 144 29.42 57.35 27.14
C ASP A 144 28.41 56.18 27.25
N GLN A 145 27.25 56.43 27.87
CA GLN A 145 26.22 55.38 28.07
C GLN A 145 25.60 54.94 26.75
N PHE A 146 25.21 55.88 25.89
CA PHE A 146 24.65 55.56 24.58
C PHE A 146 25.68 54.89 23.65
N PHE A 147 26.95 55.28 23.74
CA PHE A 147 28.02 54.62 22.99
C PHE A 147 28.18 53.15 23.39
N LYS A 148 28.09 52.84 24.69
CA LYS A 148 28.05 51.44 25.18
C LYS A 148 26.81 50.69 24.70
N CYS A 149 25.64 51.33 24.59
CA CYS A 149 24.46 50.74 23.96
C CYS A 149 24.71 50.39 22.49
N ILE A 150 25.38 51.26 21.72
CA ILE A 150 25.76 51.00 20.32
C ILE A 150 26.67 49.77 20.21
N GLN A 151 27.70 49.68 21.07
CA GLN A 151 28.61 48.53 21.10
C GLN A 151 27.86 47.23 21.40
N ARG A 152 26.96 47.26 22.40
CA ARG A 152 26.16 46.10 22.80
C ARG A 152 25.18 45.66 21.70
N ALA A 153 24.51 46.61 21.05
CA ALA A 153 23.62 46.34 19.94
C ALA A 153 24.36 45.66 18.77
N HIS A 154 25.55 46.14 18.43
CA HIS A 154 26.36 45.51 17.39
C HIS A 154 26.86 44.11 17.80
N GLU A 155 27.25 43.91 19.05
CA GLU A 155 27.64 42.60 19.58
C GLU A 155 26.51 41.57 19.42
N ILE A 156 25.29 41.94 19.80
CA ILE A 156 24.11 41.06 19.73
C ILE A 156 23.71 40.78 18.28
N LEU A 157 23.69 41.80 17.43
CA LEU A 157 23.23 41.68 16.04
C LEU A 157 24.26 41.05 15.09
N THR A 158 25.54 41.03 15.46
CA THR A 158 26.59 40.42 14.63
C THR A 158 26.79 38.94 14.93
N ASP A 159 26.54 38.50 16.16
CA ASP A 159 26.60 37.09 16.55
C ASP A 159 25.31 36.37 16.12
N PRO A 160 25.38 35.35 15.24
CA PRO A 160 24.18 34.67 14.74
C PRO A 160 23.31 34.02 15.83
N VAL A 161 23.93 33.55 16.92
CA VAL A 161 23.21 32.90 18.03
C VAL A 161 22.53 33.96 18.89
N LYS A 162 23.24 35.02 19.30
CA LYS A 162 22.66 36.10 20.11
C LYS A 162 21.59 36.86 19.34
N ARG A 163 21.80 37.10 18.04
CA ARG A 163 20.82 37.72 17.15
C ARG A 163 19.54 36.88 17.10
N ARG A 164 19.67 35.56 16.95
CA ARG A 164 18.52 34.64 16.92
C ARG A 164 17.75 34.62 18.24
N GLN A 165 18.46 34.68 19.38
CA GLN A 165 17.86 34.78 20.70
C GLN A 165 17.08 36.10 20.87
N PHE A 166 17.63 37.20 20.37
CA PHE A 166 16.96 38.51 20.36
C PHE A 166 15.76 38.54 19.41
N ASP A 167 15.92 38.10 18.16
CA ASP A 167 14.86 38.06 17.14
C ASP A 167 13.67 37.18 17.57
N SER A 168 13.91 36.20 18.45
CA SER A 168 12.86 35.39 19.07
C SER A 168 11.97 36.18 20.02
N CYS A 169 12.42 37.32 20.54
CA CYS A 169 11.70 38.11 21.54
C CYS A 169 11.42 39.55 21.06
N ASP A 170 11.64 39.83 19.76
CA ASP A 170 11.39 41.14 19.15
C ASP A 170 9.89 41.33 18.88
N GLU A 171 9.18 41.90 19.86
CA GLU A 171 7.74 42.17 19.77
C GLU A 171 7.39 43.19 18.67
N GLU A 172 8.30 44.09 18.32
CA GLU A 172 8.10 45.09 17.27
C GLU A 172 8.11 44.48 15.86
N ALA A 173 8.66 43.28 15.71
CA ALA A 173 8.62 42.51 14.47
C ALA A 173 7.35 41.64 14.36
N ASP A 174 6.55 41.53 15.42
CA ASP A 174 5.34 40.72 15.44
C ASP A 174 4.16 41.47 14.82
N VAL A 175 3.45 40.80 13.90
CA VAL A 175 2.22 41.33 13.32
C VAL A 175 1.03 40.74 14.07
N ASN A 176 0.28 41.60 14.76
CA ASN A 176 -0.88 41.17 15.53
C ASN A 176 -1.99 40.59 14.64
N PRO A 177 -2.67 39.52 15.08
CA PRO A 177 -3.78 38.94 14.33
C PRO A 177 -4.95 39.95 14.21
N PRO A 178 -5.59 40.05 13.03
CA PRO A 178 -6.68 41.00 12.84
C PRO A 178 -7.94 40.58 13.62
N GLY A 179 -8.71 41.58 14.05
CA GLY A 179 -9.99 41.35 14.71
C GLY A 179 -11.03 40.77 13.74
N LYS A 180 -11.89 39.87 14.23
CA LYS A 180 -12.95 39.22 13.44
C LYS A 180 -13.85 40.21 12.70
N LYS A 181 -14.20 41.33 13.33
CA LYS A 181 -15.02 42.38 12.70
C LYS A 181 -14.30 43.02 11.52
N ASP A 182 -12.99 43.21 11.61
CA ASP A 182 -12.21 43.84 10.54
C ASP A 182 -12.07 42.91 9.34
N VAL A 183 -11.89 41.61 9.59
CA VAL A 183 -11.84 40.58 8.54
C VAL A 183 -13.16 40.54 7.76
N GLN A 184 -14.29 40.67 8.46
CA GLN A 184 -15.62 40.57 7.87
C GLN A 184 -16.12 41.84 7.16
N LYS A 185 -15.38 42.96 7.23
CA LYS A 185 -15.81 44.23 6.59
C LYS A 185 -15.85 44.17 5.07
N LYS A 186 -15.01 43.34 4.42
CA LYS A 186 -14.93 43.24 2.96
C LYS A 186 -14.47 41.85 2.52
N ALA A 187 -15.07 41.31 1.46
CA ALA A 187 -14.60 40.09 0.82
C ALA A 187 -13.13 40.21 0.40
N GLY A 188 -12.35 39.14 0.61
CA GLY A 188 -10.91 39.11 0.35
C GLY A 188 -10.02 39.80 1.41
N ASN A 189 -10.61 40.48 2.41
CA ASN A 189 -9.82 41.15 3.45
C ASN A 189 -9.10 40.16 4.38
N PHE A 190 -9.63 38.93 4.49
CA PHE A 190 -8.98 37.83 5.21
C PHE A 190 -7.54 37.61 4.73
N TYR A 191 -7.32 37.35 3.44
CA TYR A 191 -5.99 37.05 2.90
C TYR A 191 -5.02 38.21 3.04
N LYS A 192 -5.52 39.44 2.84
CA LYS A 192 -4.72 40.66 2.96
C LYS A 192 -4.21 40.90 4.37
N MET A 193 -5.02 40.58 5.39
CA MET A 193 -4.67 40.86 6.79
C MET A 193 -3.98 39.69 7.48
N TRP A 194 -4.36 38.45 7.16
CA TRP A 194 -3.72 37.26 7.72
C TRP A 194 -2.42 36.88 7.02
N GLY A 195 -2.24 37.23 5.74
CA GLY A 195 -1.00 36.96 5.01
C GLY A 195 0.25 37.49 5.72
N PRO A 196 0.30 38.80 6.07
CA PRO A 196 1.43 39.36 6.82
C PRO A 196 1.65 38.75 8.21
N VAL A 197 0.58 38.30 8.88
CA VAL A 197 0.69 37.61 10.19
C VAL A 197 1.46 36.30 10.03
N PHE A 198 1.05 35.47 9.07
CA PHE A 198 1.75 34.20 8.80
C PHE A 198 3.14 34.41 8.21
N GLU A 199 3.38 35.46 7.40
CA GLU A 199 4.72 35.81 6.93
C GLU A 199 5.65 36.25 8.08
N SER A 200 5.11 36.98 9.05
CA SER A 200 5.81 37.34 10.29
C SER A 200 6.20 36.09 11.06
N GLU A 201 5.28 35.15 11.29
CA GLU A 201 5.56 33.90 12.01
C GLU A 201 6.49 32.96 11.22
N ALA A 202 6.44 32.99 9.88
CA ALA A 202 7.19 32.11 9.00
C ALA A 202 8.70 32.24 9.20
N ARG A 203 9.17 33.43 9.62
CA ARG A 203 10.58 33.69 9.93
C ARG A 203 11.15 32.70 10.95
N PHE A 204 10.30 32.13 11.81
CA PHE A 204 10.69 31.18 12.85
C PHE A 204 10.70 29.71 12.39
N SER A 205 10.37 29.41 11.14
CA SER A 205 10.31 28.04 10.65
C SER A 205 11.70 27.41 10.50
N LYS A 206 11.85 26.16 10.92
CA LYS A 206 13.00 25.32 10.51
C LYS A 206 12.82 24.67 9.13
N LYS A 207 11.59 24.60 8.65
CA LYS A 207 11.21 23.90 7.41
C LYS A 207 10.90 24.92 6.33
N GLU A 208 11.67 24.90 5.26
CA GLU A 208 11.50 25.75 4.08
C GLU A 208 11.24 24.88 2.84
N PRO A 209 10.41 25.32 1.87
CA PRO A 209 9.70 26.61 1.85
C PRO A 209 8.44 26.62 2.74
N VAL A 210 8.22 27.70 3.48
CA VAL A 210 6.97 27.90 4.23
C VAL A 210 5.78 28.13 3.27
N PRO A 211 4.67 27.36 3.38
CA PRO A 211 3.50 27.57 2.53
C PRO A 211 2.84 28.92 2.79
N LYS A 212 2.44 29.58 1.70
CA LYS A 212 1.69 30.83 1.74
C LYS A 212 0.20 30.55 1.97
N LEU A 213 -0.52 31.51 2.57
CA LEU A 213 -1.96 31.41 2.86
C LEU A 213 -2.84 31.23 1.60
N GLY A 214 -2.34 31.64 0.45
CA GLY A 214 -3.08 31.65 -0.81
C GLY A 214 -4.14 32.75 -0.90
N GLY A 215 -4.87 32.77 -2.01
CA GLY A 215 -5.99 33.67 -2.26
C GLY A 215 -7.34 32.97 -2.16
N GLU A 216 -8.40 33.64 -2.62
CA GLU A 216 -9.77 33.10 -2.59
C GLU A 216 -9.94 31.83 -3.43
N ASP A 217 -9.22 31.75 -4.55
CA ASP A 217 -9.30 30.65 -5.51
C ASP A 217 -8.34 29.49 -5.21
N ALA A 218 -7.72 29.47 -4.03
CA ALA A 218 -6.82 28.39 -3.67
C ALA A 218 -7.59 27.06 -3.55
N THR A 219 -7.00 25.99 -4.09
CA THR A 219 -7.59 24.65 -4.05
C THR A 219 -7.68 24.13 -2.62
N ARG A 220 -8.58 23.16 -2.39
CA ARG A 220 -8.77 22.55 -1.09
C ARG A 220 -7.47 21.93 -0.55
N GLU A 221 -6.72 21.26 -1.42
CA GLU A 221 -5.46 20.60 -1.10
C GLU A 221 -4.41 21.62 -0.64
N HIS A 222 -4.34 22.78 -1.31
CA HIS A 222 -3.43 23.85 -0.91
C HIS A 222 -3.78 24.41 0.48
N VAL A 223 -5.06 24.63 0.75
CA VAL A 223 -5.54 25.15 2.03
C VAL A 223 -5.32 24.14 3.15
N GLU A 224 -5.61 22.86 2.92
CA GLU A 224 -5.36 21.78 3.88
C GLU A 224 -3.86 21.63 4.15
N PHE A 225 -3.01 21.68 3.12
CA PHE A 225 -1.55 21.66 3.28
C PHE A 225 -1.04 22.85 4.10
N PHE A 226 -1.53 24.06 3.82
CA PHE A 226 -1.20 25.26 4.58
C PHE A 226 -1.51 25.10 6.07
N TYR A 227 -2.75 24.78 6.43
CA TYR A 227 -3.14 24.63 7.83
C TYR A 227 -2.42 23.46 8.51
N ASN A 228 -2.23 22.35 7.81
CA ASN A 228 -1.48 21.21 8.35
C ASN A 228 -0.02 21.56 8.67
N PHE A 229 0.64 22.33 7.79
CA PHE A 229 1.98 22.83 8.05
C PHE A 229 2.02 23.69 9.33
N TRP A 230 1.06 24.59 9.50
CA TRP A 230 1.00 25.49 10.66
C TRP A 230 0.60 24.81 11.97
N TYR A 231 -0.25 23.78 11.94
CA TYR A 231 -0.52 22.95 13.12
C TYR A 231 0.70 22.13 13.55
N ASN A 232 1.56 21.77 12.59
CA ASN A 232 2.82 21.04 12.81
C ASN A 232 4.06 21.95 12.69
N PHE A 233 3.90 23.24 13.01
CA PHE A 233 4.95 24.24 12.82
C PHE A 233 6.16 23.94 13.70
N ASP A 234 7.31 23.69 13.07
CA ASP A 234 8.56 23.45 13.77
C ASP A 234 9.35 24.76 13.90
N SER A 235 9.18 25.40 15.06
CA SER A 235 9.76 26.70 15.35
C SER A 235 11.18 26.61 15.92
N TRP A 236 12.11 27.37 15.33
CA TRP A 236 13.46 27.55 15.84
C TRP A 236 13.54 28.55 17.00
N ARG A 237 12.46 29.28 17.31
CA ARG A 237 12.38 30.32 18.35
C ARG A 237 12.86 29.81 19.71
N THR A 238 13.71 30.59 20.37
CA THR A 238 14.27 30.28 21.69
C THR A 238 14.16 31.48 22.62
N PHE A 239 14.28 31.30 23.94
CA PHE A 239 13.92 32.34 24.91
C PHE A 239 15.04 32.66 25.91
N GLU A 240 16.28 32.30 25.59
CA GLU A 240 17.47 32.55 26.44
C GLU A 240 17.73 34.05 26.62
N TYR A 241 17.34 34.89 25.66
CA TYR A 241 17.47 36.35 25.79
C TYR A 241 16.70 36.91 27.00
N LEU A 242 15.62 36.22 27.40
CA LEU A 242 14.74 36.59 28.51
C LEU A 242 15.09 35.91 29.83
N ASP A 243 16.25 35.25 29.92
CA ASP A 243 16.73 34.64 31.16
C ASP A 243 16.95 35.74 32.22
N GLU A 244 16.33 35.61 33.38
CA GLU A 244 16.34 36.64 34.43
C GLU A 244 17.65 36.61 35.24
N GLU A 245 18.18 35.42 35.53
CA GLU A 245 19.37 35.22 36.34
C GLU A 245 20.59 34.98 35.42
N VAL A 246 21.45 35.99 35.23
CA VAL A 246 22.71 35.82 34.49
C VAL A 246 23.78 35.40 35.49
N PRO A 247 24.43 34.24 35.34
CA PRO A 247 25.43 33.80 36.31
C PRO A 247 26.60 34.76 36.42
N ASP A 248 26.89 35.25 37.63
CA ASP A 248 28.13 36.01 37.88
C ASP A 248 29.33 35.03 37.80
N ASP A 249 30.42 35.49 37.19
CA ASP A 249 31.65 34.72 37.09
C ASP A 249 32.18 34.28 38.46
N ASN A 250 31.89 35.05 39.53
CA ASN A 250 32.32 34.80 40.91
C ASN A 250 31.47 33.77 41.70
N GLU A 251 30.40 33.21 41.12
CA GLU A 251 29.51 32.28 41.83
C GLU A 251 30.01 30.82 41.86
N ASN A 252 29.69 30.10 42.94
CA ASN A 252 30.05 28.69 43.08
C ASN A 252 29.23 27.81 42.12
N ARG A 253 29.78 26.66 41.71
CA ARG A 253 29.20 25.72 40.73
C ARG A 253 27.74 25.35 41.02
N ASP A 254 27.38 25.16 42.28
CA ASP A 254 26.03 24.77 42.66
C ASP A 254 25.03 25.93 42.51
N GLN A 255 25.45 27.17 42.73
CA GLN A 255 24.64 28.37 42.48
C GLN A 255 24.40 28.53 40.97
N LYS A 256 25.46 28.42 40.15
CA LYS A 256 25.36 28.42 38.68
C LYS A 256 24.38 27.35 38.16
N ARG A 257 24.42 26.14 38.72
CA ARG A 257 23.47 25.06 38.39
C ARG A 257 22.04 25.37 38.79
N HIS A 258 21.84 26.00 39.95
CA HIS A 258 20.51 26.34 40.44
C HIS A 258 19.86 27.44 39.58
N MET A 259 20.60 28.49 39.23
CA MET A 259 20.11 29.54 38.33
C MET A 259 19.79 28.99 36.94
N GLU A 260 20.67 28.17 36.37
CA GLU A 260 20.43 27.56 35.06
C GLU A 260 19.18 26.67 35.07
N ARG A 261 18.87 25.99 36.18
CA ARG A 261 17.60 25.26 36.34
C ARG A 261 16.39 26.18 36.32
N LYS A 262 16.46 27.34 37.00
CA LYS A 262 15.38 28.34 36.99
C LYS A 262 15.18 28.92 35.59
N ASN A 263 16.25 29.35 34.93
CA ASN A 263 16.20 29.86 33.56
C ASN A 263 15.65 28.81 32.60
N ASN A 264 16.14 27.57 32.66
CA ASN A 264 15.62 26.49 31.81
C ASN A 264 14.12 26.24 32.04
N ASN A 265 13.63 26.32 33.27
CA ASN A 265 12.20 26.21 33.56
C ASN A 265 11.40 27.39 32.98
N ALA A 266 11.92 28.62 33.09
CA ALA A 266 11.32 29.81 32.48
C ALA A 266 11.28 29.71 30.94
N ARG A 267 12.36 29.27 30.30
CA ARG A 267 12.43 29.04 28.85
C ARG A 267 11.42 27.99 28.39
N LYS A 268 11.31 26.87 29.12
CA LYS A 268 10.30 25.84 28.85
C LYS A 268 8.88 26.39 28.96
N LYS A 269 8.59 27.19 29.99
CA LYS A 269 7.29 27.85 30.17
C LYS A 269 6.96 28.77 28.98
N ARG A 270 7.89 29.66 28.60
CA ARG A 270 7.72 30.57 27.46
C ARG A 270 7.55 29.82 26.13
N LYS A 271 8.29 28.71 25.93
CA LYS A 271 8.12 27.88 24.73
C LYS A 271 6.75 27.21 24.65
N THR A 272 6.23 26.75 25.79
CA THR A 272 4.87 26.23 25.88
C THR A 272 3.82 27.31 25.58
N GLU A 273 3.97 28.50 26.16
CA GLU A 273 3.09 29.65 25.93
C GLU A 273 3.10 30.10 24.46
N ASP A 274 4.27 30.18 23.83
CA ASP A 274 4.40 30.51 22.39
C ASP A 274 3.75 29.45 21.50
N THR A 275 3.89 28.16 21.83
CA THR A 275 3.24 27.07 21.09
C THR A 275 1.72 27.17 21.21
N MET A 276 1.19 27.47 22.39
CA MET A 276 -0.25 27.68 22.60
C MET A 276 -0.75 28.93 21.88
N ARG A 277 0.02 30.03 21.91
CA ARG A 277 -0.27 31.27 21.18
C ARG A 277 -0.36 31.02 19.69
N LEU A 278 0.60 30.29 19.10
CA LEU A 278 0.61 29.96 17.68
C LEU A 278 -0.58 29.07 17.31
N ARG A 279 -0.89 28.04 18.11
CA ARG A 279 -2.09 27.20 17.89
C ARG A 279 -3.36 28.04 17.87
N LYS A 280 -3.54 28.92 18.86
CA LYS A 280 -4.68 29.84 18.91
C LYS A 280 -4.74 30.75 17.69
N LEU A 281 -3.61 31.29 17.24
CA LEU A 281 -3.52 32.10 16.03
C LEU A 281 -4.00 31.33 14.80
N VAL A 282 -3.58 30.07 14.65
CA VAL A 282 -4.00 29.19 13.56
C VAL A 282 -5.49 28.88 13.64
N ASP A 283 -6.01 28.57 14.84
CA ASP A 283 -7.44 28.30 15.07
C ASP A 283 -8.31 29.52 14.72
N ASP A 284 -7.90 30.71 15.16
CA ASP A 284 -8.59 31.96 14.87
C ASP A 284 -8.64 32.22 13.35
N ALA A 285 -7.51 32.02 12.66
CA ALA A 285 -7.46 32.14 11.20
C ALA A 285 -8.37 31.12 10.51
N LEU A 286 -8.32 29.83 10.90
CA LEU A 286 -9.15 28.75 10.36
C LEU A 286 -10.64 29.06 10.53
N ALA A 287 -11.05 29.57 11.69
CA ALA A 287 -12.44 29.91 11.99
C ALA A 287 -12.96 31.08 11.12
N MET A 288 -12.06 31.97 10.69
CA MET A 288 -12.38 33.13 9.87
C MET A 288 -12.27 32.88 8.36
N ASP A 289 -11.57 31.83 7.93
CA ASP A 289 -11.42 31.47 6.52
C ASP A 289 -12.75 30.99 5.91
N GLU A 290 -13.20 31.67 4.86
CA GLU A 290 -14.44 31.35 4.17
C GLU A 290 -14.34 30.10 3.30
N ARG A 291 -13.13 29.76 2.81
CA ARG A 291 -12.89 28.55 2.00
C ARG A 291 -13.20 27.29 2.81
N ILE A 292 -12.79 27.26 4.08
CA ILE A 292 -13.10 26.16 5.01
C ILE A 292 -14.60 25.94 5.17
N LYS A 293 -15.39 27.02 5.23
CA LYS A 293 -16.85 26.92 5.29
C LYS A 293 -17.44 26.39 3.99
N LYS A 294 -16.92 26.84 2.83
CA LYS A 294 -17.33 26.34 1.50
C LYS A 294 -17.04 24.82 1.41
N PHE A 295 -15.83 24.38 1.73
CA PHE A 295 -15.45 22.96 1.69
C PHE A 295 -16.29 22.10 2.64
N LYS A 296 -16.61 22.59 3.84
CA LYS A 296 -17.50 21.88 4.78
C LYS A 296 -18.93 21.77 4.25
N GLN A 297 -19.45 22.82 3.62
CA GLN A 297 -20.79 22.79 3.01
C GLN A 297 -20.84 21.85 1.81
N GLU A 298 -19.84 21.86 0.94
CA GLU A 298 -19.71 20.96 -0.20
C GLU A 298 -19.59 19.50 0.26
N GLY A 299 -18.70 19.22 1.23
CA GLY A 299 -18.56 17.88 1.80
C GLY A 299 -19.85 17.37 2.47
N ASN A 300 -20.60 18.23 3.16
CA ASN A 300 -21.89 17.86 3.73
C ASN A 300 -22.94 17.59 2.64
N LYS A 301 -22.97 18.40 1.58
CA LYS A 301 -23.86 18.17 0.42
C LYS A 301 -23.54 16.84 -0.26
N GLU A 302 -22.26 16.54 -0.45
CA GLU A 302 -21.81 15.29 -1.06
C GLU A 302 -22.13 14.07 -0.18
N LYS A 303 -21.92 14.17 1.14
CA LYS A 303 -22.32 13.13 2.11
C LYS A 303 -23.82 12.89 2.11
N ASN A 304 -24.63 13.96 2.11
CA ASN A 304 -26.09 13.84 2.05
C ASN A 304 -26.55 13.24 0.72
N LYS A 305 -25.90 13.59 -0.39
CA LYS A 305 -26.16 12.99 -1.71
C LYS A 305 -25.82 11.51 -1.70
N LYS A 306 -24.62 11.11 -1.25
CA LYS A 306 -24.22 9.70 -1.11
C LYS A 306 -25.16 8.91 -0.20
N LYS A 307 -25.65 9.52 0.89
CA LYS A 307 -26.64 8.90 1.77
C LYS A 307 -27.99 8.68 1.06
N ALA A 308 -28.47 9.69 0.34
CA ALA A 308 -29.71 9.58 -0.44
C ALA A 308 -29.59 8.53 -1.57
N ASP A 309 -28.45 8.49 -2.26
CA ASP A 309 -28.17 7.51 -3.32
C ASP A 309 -28.11 6.08 -2.75
N LYS A 310 -27.49 5.89 -1.57
CA LYS A 310 -27.47 4.60 -0.85
C LYS A 310 -28.86 4.16 -0.40
N GLU A 311 -29.65 5.06 0.18
CA GLU A 311 -31.04 4.77 0.59
C GLU A 311 -31.93 4.40 -0.61
N ALA A 312 -31.74 5.07 -1.75
CA ALA A 312 -32.43 4.75 -3.00
C ALA A 312 -32.02 3.38 -3.56
N ALA A 313 -30.72 3.06 -3.54
CA ALA A 313 -30.20 1.76 -3.97
C ALA A 313 -30.70 0.61 -3.08
N GLU A 314 -30.72 0.80 -1.76
CA GLU A 314 -31.23 -0.20 -0.81
C GLU A 314 -32.73 -0.45 -1.00
N LYS A 315 -33.50 0.60 -1.26
CA LYS A 315 -34.93 0.47 -1.59
C LYS A 315 -35.14 -0.29 -2.91
N ALA A 316 -34.40 0.05 -3.95
CA ALA A 316 -34.46 -0.65 -5.24
C ALA A 316 -34.07 -2.14 -5.11
N ALA A 317 -33.07 -2.46 -4.29
CA ALA A 317 -32.65 -3.83 -4.02
C ALA A 317 -33.73 -4.62 -3.25
N LYS A 318 -34.40 -4.00 -2.26
CA LYS A 318 -35.53 -4.62 -1.54
C LYS A 318 -36.73 -4.87 -2.45
N ASP A 319 -37.06 -3.91 -3.31
CA ASP A 319 -38.16 -4.05 -4.28
C ASP A 319 -37.85 -5.16 -5.30
N ALA A 320 -36.61 -5.22 -5.81
CA ALA A 320 -36.15 -6.28 -6.72
C ALA A 320 -36.12 -7.66 -6.06
N ALA A 321 -35.65 -7.77 -4.81
CA ALA A 321 -35.65 -9.02 -4.05
C ALA A 321 -37.08 -9.54 -3.77
N THR A 322 -38.02 -8.63 -3.50
CA THR A 322 -39.43 -8.98 -3.31
C THR A 322 -40.07 -9.47 -4.60
N ALA A 323 -39.79 -8.79 -5.72
CA ALA A 323 -40.26 -9.21 -7.05
C ALA A 323 -39.69 -10.59 -7.44
N LYS A 324 -38.39 -10.80 -7.24
CA LYS A 324 -37.73 -12.09 -7.50
C LYS A 324 -38.32 -13.21 -6.63
N LYS A 325 -38.54 -12.97 -5.33
CA LYS A 325 -39.16 -13.96 -4.44
C LYS A 325 -40.58 -14.34 -4.89
N ALA A 326 -41.37 -13.37 -5.36
CA ALA A 326 -42.71 -13.63 -5.88
C ALA A 326 -42.68 -14.44 -7.20
N GLU A 327 -41.70 -14.15 -8.07
CA GLU A 327 -41.48 -14.90 -9.31
C GLU A 327 -41.01 -16.35 -9.03
N ASP A 328 -40.04 -16.52 -8.14
CA ASP A 328 -39.54 -17.82 -7.69
C ASP A 328 -40.66 -18.66 -7.05
N GLU A 329 -41.54 -18.04 -6.27
CA GLU A 329 -42.71 -18.73 -5.68
C GLU A 329 -43.74 -19.15 -6.74
N ARG A 330 -43.96 -18.34 -7.77
CA ARG A 330 -44.83 -18.69 -8.90
C ARG A 330 -44.24 -19.87 -9.70
N LEU A 331 -42.95 -19.79 -10.03
CA LEU A 331 -42.23 -20.86 -10.73
C LEU A 331 -42.18 -22.16 -9.92
N ALA A 332 -42.03 -22.07 -8.59
CA ALA A 332 -42.09 -23.23 -7.70
C ALA A 332 -43.48 -23.89 -7.70
N LYS A 333 -44.57 -23.09 -7.66
CA LYS A 333 -45.95 -23.61 -7.75
C LYS A 333 -46.22 -24.24 -9.11
N GLU A 334 -45.77 -23.63 -10.21
CA GLU A 334 -45.89 -24.21 -11.55
C GLU A 334 -45.11 -25.53 -11.68
N LYS A 335 -43.89 -25.58 -11.14
CA LYS A 335 -43.08 -26.80 -11.11
C LYS A 335 -43.70 -27.88 -10.24
N GLU A 336 -44.28 -27.57 -9.09
CA GLU A 336 -44.96 -28.55 -8.24
C GLU A 336 -46.18 -29.18 -8.94
N VAL A 337 -46.93 -28.38 -9.70
CA VAL A 337 -48.05 -28.87 -10.53
C VAL A 337 -47.53 -29.79 -11.65
N ALA A 338 -46.45 -29.40 -12.34
CA ALA A 338 -45.83 -30.22 -13.38
C ALA A 338 -45.25 -31.53 -12.81
N ASP A 339 -44.57 -31.49 -11.67
CA ASP A 339 -43.99 -32.65 -11.01
C ASP A 339 -45.07 -33.64 -10.51
N LYS A 340 -46.22 -33.13 -10.05
CA LYS A 340 -47.39 -33.98 -9.70
C LYS A 340 -47.93 -34.70 -10.93
N ALA A 341 -48.08 -34.01 -12.07
CA ALA A 341 -48.51 -34.62 -13.32
C ALA A 341 -47.51 -35.69 -13.81
N MET A 342 -46.21 -35.39 -13.79
CA MET A 342 -45.17 -36.35 -14.19
C MET A 342 -45.09 -37.57 -13.25
N ARG A 343 -45.33 -37.40 -11.94
CA ARG A 343 -45.38 -38.53 -10.99
C ARG A 343 -46.54 -39.48 -11.24
N GLU A 344 -47.70 -38.97 -11.67
CA GLU A 344 -48.85 -39.80 -12.02
C GLU A 344 -48.63 -40.58 -13.32
N GLU A 345 -48.03 -39.95 -14.34
CA GLU A 345 -47.62 -40.66 -15.58
C GLU A 345 -46.52 -41.68 -15.30
N GLY A 346 -45.51 -41.31 -14.50
CA GLY A 346 -44.42 -42.20 -14.11
C GLY A 346 -44.87 -43.46 -13.37
N LYS A 347 -45.92 -43.37 -12.53
CA LYS A 347 -46.53 -44.53 -11.87
C LYS A 347 -47.15 -45.50 -12.88
N LYS A 348 -47.89 -44.99 -13.88
CA LYS A 348 -48.51 -45.81 -14.94
C LYS A 348 -47.46 -46.49 -15.82
N ALA A 349 -46.39 -45.77 -16.18
CA ALA A 349 -45.29 -46.31 -16.98
C ALA A 349 -44.50 -47.41 -16.23
N LYS A 350 -44.23 -47.21 -14.93
CA LYS A 350 -43.50 -48.17 -14.09
C LYS A 350 -44.23 -49.51 -13.91
N GLU A 351 -45.56 -49.48 -13.85
CA GLU A 351 -46.39 -50.68 -13.75
C GLU A 351 -46.43 -51.48 -15.07
N ALA A 352 -46.52 -50.78 -16.21
CA ALA A 352 -46.41 -51.40 -17.54
C ALA A 352 -45.03 -52.06 -17.77
N ALA A 353 -43.94 -51.38 -17.40
CA ALA A 353 -42.57 -51.90 -17.52
C ALA A 353 -42.34 -53.16 -16.67
N LYS A 354 -42.89 -53.20 -15.44
CA LYS A 354 -42.79 -54.37 -14.56
C LYS A 354 -43.48 -55.61 -15.13
N ASN A 355 -44.60 -55.43 -15.83
CA ASN A 355 -45.33 -56.53 -16.46
C ASN A 355 -44.62 -57.06 -17.71
N ALA A 356 -44.04 -56.17 -18.52
CA ALA A 356 -43.21 -56.54 -19.68
C ALA A 356 -41.96 -57.32 -19.26
N ALA A 357 -41.23 -56.85 -18.24
CA ALA A 357 -40.03 -57.51 -17.73
C ALA A 357 -40.30 -58.93 -17.23
N LYS A 358 -41.42 -59.17 -16.53
CA LYS A 358 -41.82 -60.52 -16.09
C LYS A 358 -42.01 -61.49 -17.25
N LYS A 359 -42.61 -61.03 -18.35
CA LYS A 359 -42.82 -61.84 -19.56
C LYS A 359 -41.50 -62.22 -20.22
N ASN A 360 -40.59 -61.25 -20.37
CA ASN A 360 -39.28 -61.46 -21.01
C ASN A 360 -38.37 -62.37 -20.18
N LYS A 361 -38.35 -62.22 -18.84
CA LYS A 361 -37.60 -63.15 -17.95
C LYS A 361 -38.08 -64.59 -18.07
N ARG A 362 -39.38 -64.83 -18.32
CA ARG A 362 -39.92 -66.18 -18.55
C ARG A 362 -39.42 -66.77 -19.87
N VAL A 363 -39.32 -65.97 -20.93
CA VAL A 363 -38.81 -66.40 -22.23
C VAL A 363 -37.32 -66.78 -22.13
N ILE A 364 -36.51 -65.96 -21.46
CA ILE A 364 -35.07 -66.24 -21.28
C ILE A 364 -34.86 -67.58 -20.55
N ARG A 365 -35.59 -67.84 -19.46
CA ARG A 365 -35.50 -69.13 -18.73
C ARG A 365 -35.94 -70.32 -19.56
N GLN A 366 -36.98 -70.16 -20.37
CA GLN A 366 -37.45 -71.22 -21.26
C GLN A 366 -36.41 -71.54 -22.34
N ALA A 367 -35.72 -70.52 -22.87
CA ALA A 367 -34.67 -70.71 -23.85
C ALA A 367 -33.52 -71.60 -23.34
N VAL A 368 -33.17 -71.57 -22.05
CA VAL A 368 -32.15 -72.46 -21.46
C VAL A 368 -32.53 -73.93 -21.62
N LYS A 369 -33.81 -74.24 -21.38
CA LYS A 369 -34.37 -75.58 -21.56
C LYS A 369 -34.39 -75.98 -23.03
N ASP A 370 -34.78 -75.06 -23.91
CA ASP A 370 -34.83 -75.30 -25.36
C ASP A 370 -33.41 -75.49 -25.95
N GLY A 371 -32.42 -74.81 -25.38
CA GLY A 371 -30.98 -74.95 -25.65
C GLY A 371 -30.33 -76.20 -25.07
N GLY A 372 -31.10 -77.10 -24.44
CA GLY A 372 -30.58 -78.34 -23.87
C GLY A 372 -29.63 -78.14 -22.70
N TYR A 373 -29.79 -77.05 -21.93
CA TYR A 373 -28.94 -76.72 -20.78
C TYR A 373 -27.44 -76.63 -21.14
N PHE A 374 -27.16 -76.21 -22.38
CA PHE A 374 -25.82 -75.95 -22.91
C PHE A 374 -24.86 -77.15 -22.97
N VAL A 375 -25.39 -78.38 -22.94
CA VAL A 375 -24.61 -79.64 -23.07
C VAL A 375 -25.05 -80.50 -24.26
N GLU A 376 -24.14 -81.34 -24.76
CA GLU A 376 -24.44 -82.34 -25.79
C GLU A 376 -24.88 -83.67 -25.14
N GLY A 377 -26.10 -84.12 -25.43
CA GLY A 377 -26.70 -85.33 -24.84
C GLY A 377 -27.73 -85.04 -23.74
N THR A 378 -28.07 -86.05 -22.94
CA THR A 378 -28.99 -85.90 -21.79
C THR A 378 -28.29 -85.25 -20.61
N ALA A 379 -28.71 -84.05 -20.22
CA ALA A 379 -28.21 -83.35 -19.05
C ALA A 379 -28.62 -84.06 -17.75
N ASP A 380 -27.68 -84.24 -16.83
CA ASP A 380 -27.98 -84.70 -15.47
C ASP A 380 -28.60 -83.58 -14.62
N ALA A 381 -29.20 -83.95 -13.49
CA ALA A 381 -29.90 -83.00 -12.62
C ALA A 381 -28.98 -81.87 -12.11
N LYS A 382 -27.69 -82.14 -11.91
CA LYS A 382 -26.72 -81.15 -11.40
C LYS A 382 -26.38 -80.09 -12.45
N THR A 383 -26.27 -80.50 -13.71
CA THR A 383 -25.95 -79.63 -14.85
C THR A 383 -27.12 -78.74 -15.23
N ILE A 384 -28.35 -79.27 -15.13
CA ILE A 384 -29.58 -78.51 -15.31
C ILE A 384 -29.65 -77.38 -14.27
N ASP A 385 -29.42 -77.70 -13.00
CA ASP A 385 -29.50 -76.75 -11.90
C ASP A 385 -28.41 -75.67 -12.01
N GLY A 386 -27.18 -76.07 -12.38
CA GLY A 386 -26.09 -75.14 -12.64
C GLY A 386 -26.40 -74.15 -13.76
N SER A 387 -26.91 -74.63 -14.89
CA SER A 387 -27.23 -73.79 -16.06
C SER A 387 -28.36 -72.81 -15.79
N LEU A 388 -29.37 -73.23 -15.03
CA LEU A 388 -30.48 -72.36 -14.63
C LEU A 388 -30.03 -71.30 -13.63
N ASN A 389 -29.17 -71.65 -12.67
CA ASN A 389 -28.61 -70.70 -11.71
C ASN A 389 -27.70 -69.65 -12.35
N GLU A 390 -26.86 -70.04 -13.32
CA GLU A 390 -26.04 -69.08 -14.08
C GLU A 390 -26.90 -68.11 -14.89
N VAL A 391 -27.98 -68.60 -15.51
CA VAL A 391 -28.90 -67.74 -16.27
C VAL A 391 -29.77 -66.86 -15.37
N ASP A 392 -30.18 -67.32 -14.20
CA ASP A 392 -30.87 -66.49 -13.21
C ASP A 392 -29.95 -65.39 -12.66
N SER A 393 -28.68 -65.70 -12.40
CA SER A 393 -27.66 -64.71 -12.04
C SER A 393 -27.45 -63.69 -13.16
N LEU A 394 -27.42 -64.13 -14.43
CA LEU A 394 -27.36 -63.26 -15.60
C LEU A 394 -28.59 -62.33 -15.68
N ILE A 395 -29.80 -62.86 -15.51
CA ILE A 395 -31.06 -62.08 -15.52
C ILE A 395 -31.11 -61.05 -14.38
N LEU A 396 -30.49 -61.33 -13.23
CA LEU A 396 -30.42 -60.39 -12.10
C LEU A 396 -29.48 -59.22 -12.37
N LYS A 397 -28.52 -59.40 -13.28
CA LYS A 397 -27.52 -58.38 -13.67
C LYS A 397 -27.94 -57.54 -14.88
N LEU A 398 -29.12 -57.80 -15.46
CA LEU A 398 -29.67 -57.06 -16.60
C LEU A 398 -30.86 -56.19 -16.17
N ASP A 399 -30.95 -54.98 -16.72
CA ASP A 399 -32.12 -54.12 -16.59
C ASP A 399 -33.29 -54.60 -17.46
N ASN A 400 -34.43 -53.90 -17.39
CA ASN A 400 -35.65 -54.34 -18.09
C ASN A 400 -35.56 -54.23 -19.63
N GLU A 401 -34.77 -53.29 -20.15
CA GLU A 401 -34.56 -53.12 -21.59
C GLU A 401 -33.58 -54.18 -22.12
N GLU A 402 -32.51 -54.43 -21.38
CA GLU A 402 -31.53 -55.48 -21.67
C GLU A 402 -32.16 -56.88 -21.61
N VAL A 403 -33.04 -57.12 -20.62
CA VAL A 403 -33.86 -58.33 -20.54
C VAL A 403 -34.80 -58.47 -21.74
N ALA A 404 -35.38 -57.37 -22.24
CA ALA A 404 -36.21 -57.40 -23.43
C ALA A 404 -35.39 -57.70 -24.70
N LEU A 405 -34.21 -57.08 -24.82
CA LEU A 405 -33.30 -57.28 -25.93
C LEU A 405 -32.77 -58.71 -25.97
N LEU A 406 -32.32 -59.25 -24.83
CA LEU A 406 -31.87 -60.64 -24.72
C LEU A 406 -33.00 -61.61 -25.07
N SER A 407 -34.20 -61.39 -24.52
CA SER A 407 -35.39 -62.18 -24.87
C SER A 407 -35.69 -62.14 -26.38
N SER A 408 -35.51 -60.99 -27.05
CA SER A 408 -35.75 -60.87 -28.49
C SER A 408 -34.71 -61.62 -29.32
N LYS A 409 -33.43 -61.60 -28.90
CA LYS A 409 -32.32 -62.28 -29.58
C LYS A 409 -32.43 -63.82 -29.52
N LEU A 410 -33.16 -64.34 -28.53
CA LEU A 410 -33.39 -65.78 -28.33
C LEU A 410 -34.53 -66.35 -29.20
N ASN A 411 -35.39 -65.50 -29.77
CA ASN A 411 -36.51 -65.97 -30.59
C ASN A 411 -36.03 -66.65 -31.89
N GLY A 412 -36.53 -67.86 -32.15
CA GLY A 412 -36.26 -68.59 -33.39
C GLY A 412 -34.84 -69.16 -33.52
N LYS A 413 -34.06 -69.17 -32.44
CA LYS A 413 -32.73 -69.78 -32.39
C LYS A 413 -32.81 -71.27 -32.12
N ASP A 414 -31.90 -72.03 -32.71
CA ASP A 414 -31.67 -73.44 -32.41
C ASP A 414 -30.75 -73.60 -31.18
N LYS A 415 -30.46 -74.84 -30.79
CA LYS A 415 -29.68 -75.11 -29.56
C LYS A 415 -28.31 -74.42 -29.53
N ALA A 416 -27.60 -74.42 -30.67
CA ALA A 416 -26.30 -73.79 -30.80
C ALA A 416 -26.42 -72.25 -30.75
N GLY A 417 -27.39 -71.69 -31.47
CA GLY A 417 -27.65 -70.25 -31.47
C GLY A 417 -28.09 -69.72 -30.10
N ILE A 418 -28.86 -70.49 -29.34
CA ILE A 418 -29.25 -70.14 -27.97
C ILE A 418 -28.01 -70.06 -27.06
N LYS A 419 -27.12 -71.06 -27.11
CA LYS A 419 -25.88 -71.07 -26.31
C LYS A 419 -24.98 -69.88 -26.65
N GLN A 420 -24.84 -69.55 -27.92
CA GLN A 420 -24.05 -68.41 -28.37
C GLN A 420 -24.59 -67.07 -27.85
N VAL A 421 -25.91 -66.86 -27.91
CA VAL A 421 -26.54 -65.62 -27.42
C VAL A 421 -26.32 -65.43 -25.91
N PHE A 422 -26.36 -66.51 -25.13
CA PHE A 422 -26.04 -66.44 -23.69
C PHE A 422 -24.55 -66.19 -23.44
N ALA A 423 -23.64 -66.79 -24.22
CA ALA A 423 -22.21 -66.57 -24.09
C ALA A 423 -21.79 -65.12 -24.43
N GLU A 424 -22.37 -64.54 -25.48
CA GLU A 424 -22.13 -63.13 -25.86
C GLU A 424 -22.66 -62.16 -24.79
N GLN A 425 -23.83 -62.46 -24.22
CA GLN A 425 -24.38 -61.63 -23.15
C GLN A 425 -23.59 -61.76 -21.85
N ALA A 426 -23.14 -62.96 -21.50
CA ALA A 426 -22.25 -63.21 -20.37
C ALA A 426 -20.93 -62.46 -20.53
N LYS A 427 -20.34 -62.47 -21.74
CA LYS A 427 -19.15 -61.69 -22.07
C LYS A 427 -19.39 -60.19 -21.90
N THR A 428 -20.51 -59.67 -22.40
CA THR A 428 -20.86 -58.25 -22.27
C THR A 428 -20.94 -57.82 -20.80
N LEU A 429 -21.51 -58.66 -19.93
CA LEU A 429 -21.56 -58.39 -18.49
C LEU A 429 -20.18 -58.42 -17.81
N VAL A 430 -19.28 -59.31 -18.25
CA VAL A 430 -17.90 -59.39 -17.74
C VAL A 430 -17.07 -58.19 -18.22
N ASP A 431 -17.16 -57.82 -19.50
CA ASP A 431 -16.47 -56.66 -20.08
C ASP A 431 -16.93 -55.34 -19.46
N ALA A 432 -18.21 -55.25 -19.05
CA ALA A 432 -18.76 -54.09 -18.34
C ALA A 432 -18.47 -54.07 -16.83
N GLY A 433 -17.79 -55.09 -16.28
CA GLY A 433 -17.48 -55.21 -14.84
C GLY A 433 -18.66 -55.61 -13.94
N ASN A 434 -19.80 -56.00 -14.53
CA ASN A 434 -21.03 -56.37 -13.81
C ASN A 434 -21.11 -57.87 -13.45
N ALA A 435 -20.14 -58.68 -13.89
CA ALA A 435 -19.98 -60.07 -13.51
C ALA A 435 -18.50 -60.45 -13.42
N MET A 436 -18.17 -61.40 -12.56
CA MET A 436 -16.85 -62.00 -12.55
C MET A 436 -16.77 -63.07 -13.63
N GLU A 437 -15.58 -63.25 -14.17
CA GLU A 437 -15.29 -64.18 -15.25
C GLU A 437 -15.64 -65.65 -14.91
N GLY A 438 -15.56 -66.02 -13.63
CA GLY A 438 -15.97 -67.31 -13.10
C GLY A 438 -17.47 -67.46 -12.79
N ASP A 439 -18.30 -66.44 -13.02
CA ASP A 439 -19.74 -66.49 -12.72
C ASP A 439 -20.54 -67.28 -13.77
N PHE A 440 -19.96 -67.47 -14.96
CA PHE A 440 -20.63 -68.07 -16.12
C PHE A 440 -19.78 -69.18 -16.74
N LYS A 441 -19.42 -70.18 -15.92
CA LYS A 441 -18.48 -71.24 -16.30
C LYS A 441 -19.02 -72.13 -17.42
N THR A 442 -20.33 -72.26 -17.53
CA THR A 442 -20.95 -72.99 -18.65
C THR A 442 -20.93 -72.19 -19.97
N LEU A 443 -20.55 -70.90 -19.93
CA LEU A 443 -20.61 -69.94 -21.04
C LEU A 443 -19.23 -69.35 -21.49
N GLY A 444 -18.16 -69.43 -20.69
CA GLY A 444 -16.73 -69.40 -21.10
C GLY A 444 -16.08 -68.07 -21.58
N VAL A 445 -15.66 -67.15 -20.67
CA VAL A 445 -14.99 -65.85 -20.99
C VAL A 445 -13.74 -65.60 -20.10
N LEU A 446 -12.70 -64.86 -20.57
CA LEU A 446 -11.37 -64.32 -20.06
C LEU A 446 -11.14 -62.75 -19.93
N LEU A 447 -10.56 -62.14 -18.86
CA LEU A 447 -10.35 -60.68 -18.49
C LEU A 447 -8.91 -60.06 -18.75
N PRO A 448 -8.48 -58.76 -18.43
CA PRO A 448 -8.82 -57.85 -17.26
C PRO A 448 -8.71 -56.25 -17.24
N ALA A 449 -9.47 -55.67 -16.26
CA ALA A 449 -9.46 -54.52 -15.26
C ALA A 449 -8.24 -53.57 -14.96
N THR A 450 -8.25 -52.38 -14.25
CA THR A 450 -9.16 -51.44 -13.47
C THR A 450 -8.41 -50.18 -12.90
N MET A 451 -9.08 -49.13 -12.32
CA MET A 451 -8.63 -48.24 -11.17
C MET A 451 -9.75 -47.29 -10.58
N THR A 452 -9.62 -46.82 -9.31
CA THR A 452 -10.58 -46.04 -8.43
C THR A 452 -9.95 -44.81 -7.68
N THR A 453 -10.73 -43.88 -7.04
CA THR A 453 -10.29 -42.66 -6.25
C THR A 453 -11.14 -42.28 -4.99
N ASP A 454 -10.62 -41.41 -4.08
CA ASP A 454 -11.12 -41.00 -2.72
C ASP A 454 -11.31 -39.44 -2.51
N HIS A 455 -12.05 -38.98 -1.47
CA HIS A 455 -12.57 -37.60 -1.21
C HIS A 455 -12.27 -36.99 0.20
N THR A 456 -11.86 -35.70 0.27
CA THR A 456 -12.01 -34.79 1.44
C THR A 456 -12.28 -33.31 1.00
N PRO A 457 -12.93 -32.44 1.81
CA PRO A 457 -13.51 -31.16 1.35
C PRO A 457 -12.56 -29.94 1.38
N LYS A 458 -12.75 -29.01 0.42
CA LYS A 458 -11.87 -27.91 0.00
C LYS A 458 -12.30 -26.52 0.55
N PRO A 459 -11.39 -25.55 0.80
CA PRO A 459 -11.76 -24.13 0.83
C PRO A 459 -12.27 -23.71 -0.56
N SER A 460 -13.42 -23.04 -0.64
CA SER A 460 -14.03 -22.63 -1.91
C SER A 460 -14.00 -21.12 -2.09
N ALA A 461 -14.04 -20.62 -3.33
CA ALA A 461 -14.19 -19.20 -3.67
C ALA A 461 -15.32 -18.49 -2.88
N LYS A 462 -16.35 -19.26 -2.51
CA LYS A 462 -17.49 -18.82 -1.70
C LYS A 462 -17.09 -18.39 -0.28
N ASN A 463 -16.09 -19.02 0.32
CA ASN A 463 -15.64 -18.69 1.68
C ASN A 463 -14.89 -17.36 1.72
N TRP A 464 -14.00 -17.12 0.75
CA TRP A 464 -13.26 -15.86 0.61
C TRP A 464 -14.18 -14.70 0.23
N SER A 465 -15.14 -14.93 -0.66
CA SER A 465 -16.15 -13.91 -1.00
C SER A 465 -16.99 -13.50 0.22
N ARG A 466 -17.29 -14.43 1.13
CA ARG A 466 -18.07 -14.13 2.35
C ARG A 466 -17.32 -13.20 3.32
N VAL A 467 -15.99 -13.29 3.38
CA VAL A 467 -15.15 -12.51 4.30
C VAL A 467 -14.52 -11.29 3.65
N ALA A 468 -14.84 -10.99 2.39
CA ALA A 468 -14.19 -9.94 1.59
C ALA A 468 -14.22 -8.56 2.28
N ASP A 469 -15.35 -8.15 2.86
CA ASP A 469 -15.47 -6.89 3.59
C ASP A 469 -14.59 -6.86 4.85
N ALA A 470 -14.60 -7.94 5.63
CA ALA A 470 -13.80 -8.04 6.86
C ALA A 470 -12.30 -8.10 6.57
N TYR A 471 -11.92 -8.85 5.54
CA TYR A 471 -10.54 -8.93 5.06
C TYR A 471 -10.08 -7.54 4.60
N SER A 472 -10.83 -6.88 3.72
CA SER A 472 -10.48 -5.55 3.21
C SER A 472 -10.38 -4.49 4.31
N ALA A 473 -11.25 -4.55 5.33
CA ALA A 473 -11.21 -3.62 6.47
C ALA A 473 -10.01 -3.85 7.40
N ALA A 474 -9.49 -5.09 7.48
CA ALA A 474 -8.32 -5.44 8.28
C ALA A 474 -6.99 -5.11 7.58
N VAL A 475 -7.01 -4.79 6.29
CA VAL A 475 -5.84 -4.41 5.51
C VAL A 475 -5.65 -2.89 5.55
N ASP A 476 -4.68 -2.44 6.34
CA ASP A 476 -4.15 -1.07 6.24
C ASP A 476 -2.92 -1.08 5.32
N GLU A 477 -3.14 -0.79 4.04
CA GLU A 477 -2.06 -0.73 3.04
C GLU A 477 -1.09 0.44 3.26
N SER A 478 -1.47 1.42 4.11
CA SER A 478 -0.63 2.57 4.45
C SER A 478 0.37 2.27 5.57
N ASP A 479 0.16 1.19 6.34
CA ASP A 479 1.10 0.72 7.33
C ASP A 479 2.11 -0.24 6.68
N ASP A 480 3.33 0.24 6.47
CA ASP A 480 4.42 -0.55 5.86
C ASP A 480 4.82 -1.80 6.65
N LEU A 481 4.39 -1.92 7.92
CA LEU A 481 4.59 -3.12 8.73
C LEU A 481 3.37 -4.05 8.75
N ASN A 482 2.18 -3.62 8.31
CA ASN A 482 1.04 -4.53 8.19
C ASN A 482 1.41 -5.67 7.21
N PRO A 483 0.99 -6.93 7.45
CA PRO A 483 1.34 -8.07 6.60
C PRO A 483 1.19 -7.83 5.10
N VAL A 484 0.10 -7.16 4.67
CA VAL A 484 -0.12 -6.85 3.25
C VAL A 484 0.84 -5.76 2.77
N GLY A 485 0.96 -4.65 3.50
CA GLY A 485 1.86 -3.55 3.15
C GLY A 485 3.33 -3.99 3.07
N ALA A 486 3.78 -4.74 4.08
CA ALA A 486 5.11 -5.32 4.15
C ALA A 486 5.36 -6.34 3.02
N GLY A 487 4.37 -7.20 2.73
CA GLY A 487 4.43 -8.15 1.62
C GLY A 487 4.54 -7.45 0.26
N CYS A 488 3.72 -6.44 0.01
CA CYS A 488 3.79 -5.63 -1.21
C CYS A 488 5.17 -4.98 -1.38
N ASN A 489 5.71 -4.40 -0.30
CA ASN A 489 7.05 -3.80 -0.31
C ASN A 489 8.14 -4.83 -0.62
N ALA A 490 8.01 -6.05 -0.08
CA ALA A 490 8.96 -7.13 -0.33
C ALA A 490 8.92 -7.59 -1.80
N VAL A 491 7.72 -7.71 -2.40
CA VAL A 491 7.56 -8.02 -3.83
C VAL A 491 8.21 -6.94 -4.70
N LEU A 492 7.92 -5.66 -4.44
CA LEU A 492 8.50 -4.55 -5.20
C LEU A 492 10.03 -4.53 -5.10
N ALA A 493 10.59 -4.78 -3.91
CA ALA A 493 12.03 -4.86 -3.72
C ALA A 493 12.66 -6.06 -4.46
N ALA A 494 11.95 -7.19 -4.57
CA ALA A 494 12.41 -8.33 -5.35
C ALA A 494 12.39 -8.04 -6.85
N VAL A 495 11.33 -7.40 -7.36
CA VAL A 495 11.22 -6.92 -8.75
C VAL A 495 12.36 -5.96 -9.08
N ASP A 496 12.53 -4.89 -8.29
CA ASP A 496 13.57 -3.88 -8.50
C ASP A 496 14.99 -4.50 -8.55
N ALA A 497 15.22 -5.56 -7.79
CA ALA A 497 16.51 -6.25 -7.73
C ALA A 497 16.75 -7.27 -8.87
N THR A 498 15.71 -7.68 -9.61
CA THR A 498 15.79 -8.85 -10.51
C THR A 498 15.29 -8.57 -11.93
N LEU A 499 14.08 -8.04 -12.08
CA LEU A 499 13.50 -7.62 -13.36
C LEU A 499 12.68 -6.35 -13.11
N PRO A 500 13.28 -5.15 -13.25
CA PRO A 500 12.56 -3.90 -13.07
C PRO A 500 11.39 -3.75 -14.06
N PHE A 501 10.37 -2.98 -13.66
CA PHE A 501 9.14 -2.82 -14.45
C PHE A 501 9.33 -2.15 -15.81
N ASP A 502 10.45 -1.47 -16.06
CA ASP A 502 10.79 -0.89 -17.38
C ASP A 502 10.96 -1.94 -18.48
N GLN A 503 11.14 -3.21 -18.09
CA GLN A 503 11.24 -4.37 -18.98
C GLN A 503 9.95 -5.20 -19.02
N ALA A 504 8.87 -4.73 -18.38
CA ALA A 504 7.61 -5.46 -18.37
C ALA A 504 6.88 -5.34 -19.71
N SER A 505 6.46 -6.48 -20.26
CA SER A 505 5.54 -6.55 -21.41
C SER A 505 4.15 -7.06 -21.00
N TYR A 506 4.10 -7.85 -19.93
CA TYR A 506 2.88 -8.38 -19.36
C TYR A 506 3.06 -8.70 -17.87
N ILE A 507 2.31 -7.98 -17.03
CA ILE A 507 2.26 -8.14 -15.58
C ILE A 507 0.95 -8.84 -15.21
N VAL A 508 1.06 -9.89 -14.40
CA VAL A 508 -0.08 -10.59 -13.79
C VAL A 508 0.12 -10.60 -12.28
N ASP A 509 -0.78 -9.95 -11.54
CA ASP A 509 -0.92 -10.11 -10.09
C ASP A 509 -1.94 -11.24 -9.82
N MET A 510 -1.44 -12.41 -9.41
CA MET A 510 -2.22 -13.63 -9.22
C MET A 510 -2.57 -13.82 -7.75
N GLY A 511 -3.85 -14.06 -7.45
CA GLY A 511 -4.34 -14.03 -6.07
C GLY A 511 -4.33 -12.60 -5.51
N THR A 512 -4.74 -11.63 -6.33
CA THR A 512 -4.67 -10.19 -6.04
C THR A 512 -5.51 -9.79 -4.81
N GLY A 513 -6.48 -10.60 -4.41
CA GLY A 513 -7.43 -10.28 -3.37
C GLY A 513 -8.19 -8.98 -3.65
N PRO A 514 -8.30 -8.04 -2.69
CA PRO A 514 -8.89 -6.72 -2.94
C PRO A 514 -7.96 -5.77 -3.71
N GLY A 515 -6.79 -6.25 -4.16
CA GLY A 515 -5.88 -5.53 -5.05
C GLY A 515 -4.76 -4.75 -4.37
N GLY A 516 -4.30 -5.15 -3.19
CA GLY A 516 -3.25 -4.44 -2.45
C GLY A 516 -1.94 -4.29 -3.25
N LEU A 517 -1.44 -5.39 -3.83
CA LEU A 517 -0.21 -5.37 -4.61
C LEU A 517 -0.37 -4.55 -5.90
N ILE A 518 -1.39 -4.85 -6.71
CA ILE A 518 -1.58 -4.13 -7.98
C ILE A 518 -1.83 -2.64 -7.79
N SER A 519 -2.55 -2.25 -6.73
CA SER A 519 -2.76 -0.84 -6.38
C SER A 519 -1.42 -0.15 -6.14
N LYS A 520 -0.54 -0.77 -5.34
CA LYS A 520 0.79 -0.21 -5.02
C LYS A 520 1.71 -0.19 -6.24
N ILE A 521 1.63 -1.18 -7.12
CA ILE A 521 2.36 -1.18 -8.39
C ILE A 521 1.93 0.02 -9.24
N LEU A 522 0.63 0.22 -9.45
CA LEU A 522 0.13 1.30 -10.30
C LEU A 522 0.41 2.69 -9.69
N ASP A 523 0.22 2.83 -8.38
CA ASP A 523 0.38 4.12 -7.68
C ASP A 523 1.85 4.53 -7.49
N VAL A 524 2.77 3.57 -7.34
CA VAL A 524 4.18 3.86 -6.97
C VAL A 524 5.17 3.55 -8.10
N ARG A 525 4.86 2.59 -8.98
CA ARG A 525 5.73 2.15 -10.09
C ARG A 525 5.09 2.34 -11.46
N GLY A 526 3.84 2.80 -11.54
CA GLY A 526 3.08 2.83 -12.79
C GLY A 526 3.72 3.65 -13.92
N GLU A 527 4.46 4.72 -13.60
CA GLU A 527 5.21 5.50 -14.60
C GLU A 527 6.38 4.75 -15.24
N GLN A 528 6.89 3.71 -14.58
CA GLN A 528 7.97 2.86 -15.11
C GLN A 528 7.44 1.78 -16.05
N ILE A 529 6.13 1.49 -16.00
CA ILE A 529 5.51 0.41 -16.77
C ILE A 529 5.34 0.89 -18.23
N PRO A 530 5.98 0.21 -19.22
CA PRO A 530 5.84 0.56 -20.64
C PRO A 530 4.38 0.69 -21.06
N SER A 531 4.05 1.67 -21.92
CA SER A 531 2.66 1.99 -22.27
C SER A 531 1.91 0.84 -22.96
N ASP A 532 2.64 -0.03 -23.65
CA ASP A 532 2.16 -1.22 -24.34
C ASP A 532 2.13 -2.47 -23.44
N CYS A 533 2.65 -2.38 -22.21
CA CYS A 533 2.58 -3.48 -21.25
C CYS A 533 1.12 -3.77 -20.88
N ARG A 534 0.74 -5.05 -20.95
CA ARG A 534 -0.55 -5.51 -20.44
C ARG A 534 -0.48 -5.67 -18.93
N VAL A 535 -1.52 -5.29 -18.19
CA VAL A 535 -1.54 -5.35 -16.72
C VAL A 535 -2.84 -6.01 -16.27
N VAL A 536 -2.72 -7.18 -15.65
CA VAL A 536 -3.85 -7.98 -15.16
C VAL A 536 -3.74 -8.20 -13.66
N ALA A 537 -4.86 -8.04 -12.96
CA ALA A 537 -5.05 -8.52 -11.60
C ALA A 537 -6.10 -9.62 -11.60
N ALA A 538 -5.76 -10.77 -11.00
CA ALA A 538 -6.55 -11.98 -11.08
C ALA A 538 -6.75 -12.65 -9.73
N ASP A 539 -7.95 -13.18 -9.49
CA ASP A 539 -8.30 -13.96 -8.29
C ASP A 539 -9.40 -14.97 -8.61
N ILE A 540 -9.57 -16.00 -7.79
CA ILE A 540 -10.68 -16.96 -7.91
C ILE A 540 -11.94 -16.45 -7.20
N ALA A 541 -11.81 -15.52 -6.27
CA ALA A 541 -12.92 -15.02 -5.47
C ALA A 541 -13.52 -13.74 -6.06
N ARG A 542 -14.66 -13.89 -6.75
CA ARG A 542 -15.41 -12.76 -7.33
C ARG A 542 -15.67 -11.62 -6.35
N GLY A 543 -16.01 -11.93 -5.09
CA GLY A 543 -16.29 -10.88 -4.09
C GLY A 543 -15.07 -10.02 -3.70
N LEU A 544 -13.84 -10.53 -3.87
CA LEU A 544 -12.62 -9.74 -3.69
C LEU A 544 -12.34 -8.87 -4.93
N LEU A 545 -12.57 -9.43 -6.12
CA LEU A 545 -12.44 -8.69 -7.38
C LEU A 545 -13.41 -7.52 -7.49
N GLU A 546 -14.64 -7.67 -6.99
CA GLU A 546 -15.62 -6.58 -6.92
C GLU A 546 -15.09 -5.37 -6.14
N LYS A 547 -14.32 -5.59 -5.06
CA LYS A 547 -13.67 -4.49 -4.31
C LYS A 547 -12.56 -3.80 -5.09
N LEU A 548 -11.79 -4.58 -5.85
CA LEU A 548 -10.77 -4.02 -6.73
C LEU A 548 -11.39 -3.24 -7.89
N GLU A 549 -12.52 -3.71 -8.44
CA GLU A 549 -13.27 -3.01 -9.48
C GLU A 549 -13.82 -1.67 -8.96
N GLU A 550 -14.42 -1.64 -7.76
CA GLU A 550 -14.85 -0.39 -7.09
C GLU A 550 -13.68 0.60 -6.97
N ARG A 551 -12.52 0.14 -6.46
CA ARG A 551 -11.32 0.97 -6.33
C ARG A 551 -10.79 1.46 -7.69
N ARG A 552 -10.81 0.60 -8.71
CA ARG A 552 -10.41 0.94 -10.08
C ARG A 552 -11.30 2.05 -10.64
N GLU A 553 -12.61 1.94 -10.48
CA GLU A 553 -13.56 2.98 -10.91
C GLU A 553 -13.30 4.32 -10.22
N GLU A 554 -13.07 4.33 -8.90
CA GLU A 554 -12.73 5.54 -8.14
C GLU A 554 -11.43 6.19 -8.63
N ARG A 555 -10.39 5.40 -8.88
CA ARG A 555 -9.08 5.88 -9.33
C ARG A 555 -9.13 6.43 -10.76
N VAL A 556 -9.84 5.75 -11.66
CA VAL A 556 -10.09 6.24 -13.02
C VAL A 556 -10.87 7.55 -12.97
N ALA A 557 -11.92 7.64 -12.15
CA ALA A 557 -12.70 8.87 -11.99
C ALA A 557 -11.87 10.04 -11.44
N SER A 558 -10.83 9.78 -10.64
CA SER A 558 -9.88 10.79 -10.16
C SER A 558 -8.84 11.25 -11.20
N GLY A 559 -8.87 10.70 -12.42
CA GLY A 559 -8.01 11.09 -13.53
C GLY A 559 -6.73 10.25 -13.68
N SER A 560 -6.63 9.09 -13.03
CA SER A 560 -5.46 8.23 -13.15
C SER A 560 -5.55 7.31 -14.38
N GLY A 561 -5.00 7.78 -15.52
CA GLY A 561 -5.00 7.02 -16.79
C GLY A 561 -4.26 5.68 -16.74
N LEU A 562 -3.40 5.45 -15.74
CA LEU A 562 -2.73 4.16 -15.52
C LEU A 562 -3.72 3.08 -15.05
N TRP A 563 -4.72 3.44 -14.26
CA TRP A 563 -5.74 2.51 -13.75
C TRP A 563 -6.73 2.08 -14.83
N GLU A 564 -6.88 2.85 -15.91
CA GLU A 564 -7.68 2.45 -17.07
C GLU A 564 -7.13 1.19 -17.74
N ARG A 565 -5.80 1.02 -17.70
CA ARG A 565 -5.08 -0.13 -18.28
C ARG A 565 -5.23 -1.42 -17.49
N LEU A 566 -5.68 -1.35 -16.24
CA LEU A 566 -5.83 -2.52 -15.39
C LEU A 566 -6.99 -3.39 -15.87
N GLU A 567 -6.69 -4.65 -16.20
CA GLU A 567 -7.67 -5.70 -16.46
C GLU A 567 -7.93 -6.53 -15.18
N VAL A 568 -9.17 -6.58 -14.72
CA VAL A 568 -9.58 -7.46 -13.61
C VAL A 568 -10.14 -8.77 -14.17
N ARG A 569 -9.67 -9.91 -13.66
CA ARG A 569 -9.99 -11.26 -14.19
C ARG A 569 -10.29 -12.26 -13.08
N GLU A 570 -11.31 -13.09 -13.29
CA GLU A 570 -11.57 -14.23 -12.42
C GLU A 570 -10.84 -15.47 -12.95
N TRP A 571 -9.67 -15.78 -12.39
CA TRP A 571 -8.81 -16.89 -12.81
C TRP A 571 -8.43 -17.79 -11.64
N ASP A 572 -8.33 -19.10 -11.88
CA ASP A 572 -7.71 -20.04 -10.96
C ASP A 572 -6.23 -20.22 -11.36
N ALA A 573 -5.31 -19.99 -10.43
CA ALA A 573 -3.87 -20.12 -10.65
C ALA A 573 -3.44 -21.52 -11.14
N ARG A 574 -4.30 -22.54 -10.97
CA ARG A 574 -4.08 -23.93 -11.39
C ARG A 574 -4.65 -24.27 -12.76
N GLU A 575 -5.44 -23.36 -13.36
CA GLU A 575 -6.16 -23.57 -14.62
C GLU A 575 -6.03 -22.35 -15.54
N LEU A 576 -4.80 -21.97 -15.91
CA LEU A 576 -4.54 -20.78 -16.73
C LEU A 576 -4.46 -21.08 -18.23
N LYS A 577 -4.48 -22.36 -18.64
CA LYS A 577 -4.23 -22.78 -20.02
C LYS A 577 -5.19 -22.18 -21.05
N GLU A 578 -6.46 -22.03 -20.71
CA GLU A 578 -7.48 -21.50 -21.62
C GLU A 578 -7.48 -19.96 -21.68
N VAL A 579 -6.83 -19.29 -20.71
CA VAL A 579 -6.89 -17.83 -20.55
C VAL A 579 -5.54 -17.12 -20.77
N VAL A 580 -4.42 -17.83 -20.60
CA VAL A 580 -3.06 -17.30 -20.77
C VAL A 580 -2.22 -18.30 -21.58
N LYS A 581 -1.62 -17.80 -22.67
CA LYS A 581 -0.77 -18.62 -23.54
C LYS A 581 0.57 -18.92 -22.88
N ASP A 582 1.21 -19.99 -23.35
CA ASP A 582 2.55 -20.37 -22.93
C ASP A 582 3.55 -19.26 -23.28
N GLY A 583 4.39 -18.88 -22.31
CA GLY A 583 5.52 -17.99 -22.57
C GLY A 583 5.18 -16.52 -22.81
N GLU A 584 4.01 -16.05 -22.39
CA GLU A 584 3.50 -14.70 -22.66
C GLU A 584 3.71 -13.72 -21.49
N VAL A 585 3.81 -14.20 -20.25
CA VAL A 585 3.85 -13.36 -19.04
C VAL A 585 5.29 -12.96 -18.69
N SER A 586 5.60 -11.67 -18.63
CA SER A 586 6.94 -11.22 -18.23
C SER A 586 7.14 -11.20 -16.71
N HIS A 587 6.09 -10.84 -15.95
CA HIS A 587 6.11 -10.70 -14.50
C HIS A 587 4.84 -11.35 -13.94
N LEU A 588 5.01 -12.48 -13.26
CA LEU A 588 3.96 -13.13 -12.48
C LEU A 588 4.24 -12.86 -11.01
N LEU A 589 3.44 -11.99 -10.43
CA LEU A 589 3.59 -11.51 -9.06
C LEU A 589 2.41 -12.00 -8.23
N SER A 590 2.64 -12.20 -6.94
CA SER A 590 1.61 -12.64 -6.02
C SER A 590 1.98 -12.20 -4.60
N THR A 591 0.97 -11.98 -3.77
CA THR A 591 1.13 -11.86 -2.32
C THR A 591 0.25 -12.85 -1.59
N TYR A 592 0.87 -13.81 -0.90
CA TYR A 592 0.20 -14.73 0.01
C TYR A 592 -0.86 -15.64 -0.63
N ALA A 593 -0.67 -16.05 -1.88
CA ALA A 593 -1.61 -16.89 -2.62
C ALA A 593 -1.13 -18.33 -2.81
N TYR A 594 0.08 -18.52 -3.34
CA TYR A 594 0.57 -19.84 -3.77
C TYR A 594 0.77 -20.80 -2.60
N PHE A 595 1.20 -20.31 -1.43
CA PHE A 595 1.35 -21.18 -0.26
C PHE A 595 0.02 -21.72 0.27
N SER A 596 -1.11 -21.11 -0.12
CA SER A 596 -2.44 -21.50 0.35
C SER A 596 -3.03 -22.69 -0.41
N PHE A 597 -2.46 -23.04 -1.57
CA PHE A 597 -2.86 -24.21 -2.35
C PHE A 597 -2.30 -25.48 -1.71
N ARG A 598 -3.11 -26.55 -1.69
CA ARG A 598 -2.64 -27.90 -1.33
C ARG A 598 -1.94 -28.60 -2.48
N ASP A 599 -2.35 -28.22 -3.68
CA ASP A 599 -1.84 -28.58 -5.01
C ASP A 599 -0.99 -27.42 -5.56
N ASP A 600 -0.08 -26.92 -4.73
CA ASP A 600 0.83 -25.82 -5.07
C ASP A 600 1.79 -26.21 -6.20
N ASP A 601 2.13 -27.49 -6.34
CA ASP A 601 2.86 -28.04 -7.47
C ASP A 601 2.15 -27.79 -8.82
N VAL A 602 0.83 -27.95 -8.88
CA VAL A 602 0.02 -27.67 -10.08
C VAL A 602 0.02 -26.18 -10.40
N ALA A 603 -0.16 -25.33 -9.39
CA ALA A 603 -0.14 -23.88 -9.56
C ALA A 603 1.25 -23.38 -10.04
N LEU A 604 2.33 -23.91 -9.47
CA LEU A 604 3.69 -23.57 -9.86
C LEU A 604 4.04 -24.08 -11.26
N ALA A 605 3.53 -25.25 -11.66
CA ALA A 605 3.65 -25.72 -13.04
C ALA A 605 2.97 -24.77 -14.05
N GLU A 606 1.77 -24.27 -13.74
CA GLU A 606 1.11 -23.25 -14.56
C GLU A 606 1.90 -21.93 -14.58
N ALA A 607 2.44 -21.50 -13.44
CA ALA A 607 3.29 -20.31 -13.35
C ALA A 607 4.51 -20.41 -14.29
N VAL A 608 5.21 -21.55 -14.27
CA VAL A 608 6.34 -21.82 -15.17
C VAL A 608 5.86 -21.87 -16.63
N ARG A 609 4.70 -22.46 -16.93
CA ARG A 609 4.17 -22.55 -18.30
C ARG A 609 3.90 -21.17 -18.90
N ILE A 610 3.28 -20.26 -18.16
CA ILE A 610 2.84 -18.96 -18.69
C ILE A 610 3.96 -17.92 -18.78
N LEU A 611 5.01 -18.02 -17.96
CA LEU A 611 6.08 -17.03 -17.93
C LEU A 611 6.90 -17.04 -19.22
N ALA A 612 7.24 -15.90 -19.82
CA ALA A 612 8.15 -15.85 -20.95
C ALA A 612 9.54 -16.43 -20.59
N PRO A 613 10.38 -16.84 -21.56
CA PRO A 613 11.78 -17.16 -21.27
C PRO A 613 12.47 -16.01 -20.55
N GLY A 614 13.07 -16.27 -19.38
CA GLY A 614 13.60 -15.23 -18.52
C GLY A 614 12.54 -14.38 -17.83
N GLY A 615 11.25 -14.74 -17.84
CA GLY A 615 10.22 -14.07 -17.06
C GLY A 615 10.44 -14.23 -15.56
N LEU A 616 9.88 -13.33 -14.76
CA LEU A 616 10.04 -13.29 -13.31
C LEU A 616 8.78 -13.80 -12.59
N PHE A 617 8.97 -14.74 -11.68
CA PHE A 617 8.01 -15.13 -10.65
C PHE A 617 8.39 -14.49 -9.32
N VAL A 618 7.44 -13.89 -8.61
CA VAL A 618 7.62 -13.45 -7.21
C VAL A 618 6.38 -13.80 -6.40
N GLU A 619 6.57 -14.35 -5.21
CA GLU A 619 5.51 -14.65 -4.26
C GLU A 619 5.96 -14.35 -2.83
N THR A 620 5.02 -13.99 -1.97
CA THR A 620 5.25 -13.93 -0.52
C THR A 620 4.57 -15.06 0.23
N SER A 621 5.25 -15.64 1.21
CA SER A 621 4.70 -16.61 2.16
C SER A 621 4.88 -16.16 3.62
N MET A 622 4.29 -16.90 4.55
CA MET A 622 4.37 -16.60 5.98
C MET A 622 5.34 -17.53 6.69
N GLY A 623 6.28 -16.95 7.45
CA GLY A 623 7.06 -17.65 8.47
C GLY A 623 6.33 -17.65 9.81
N PHE A 624 7.08 -17.53 10.91
CA PHE A 624 6.48 -17.43 12.24
C PHE A 624 5.74 -16.10 12.43
N THR A 625 4.53 -16.15 12.97
CA THR A 625 3.74 -14.97 13.34
C THR A 625 3.09 -15.18 14.70
N GLU A 626 3.09 -14.14 15.54
CA GLU A 626 2.45 -14.21 16.86
C GLU A 626 0.94 -14.38 16.76
N TRP A 627 0.27 -13.68 15.83
CA TRP A 627 -1.18 -13.83 15.63
C TRP A 627 -1.57 -15.20 15.06
N GLY A 628 -0.72 -15.80 14.22
CA GLY A 628 -0.88 -17.20 13.80
C GLY A 628 -0.71 -18.17 14.97
N HIS A 629 0.25 -17.90 15.85
CA HIS A 629 0.47 -18.69 17.05
C HIS A 629 -0.73 -18.64 18.00
N LEU A 630 -1.41 -17.50 18.15
CA LEU A 630 -2.63 -17.40 18.97
C LEU A 630 -3.66 -18.48 18.60
N ALA A 631 -3.89 -18.70 17.31
CA ALA A 631 -4.88 -19.68 16.85
C ALA A 631 -4.50 -21.13 17.21
N THR A 632 -3.22 -21.41 17.47
CA THR A 632 -2.76 -22.75 17.87
C THR A 632 -3.26 -23.17 19.25
N PHE A 633 -3.59 -22.19 20.13
CA PHE A 633 -4.18 -22.47 21.44
C PHE A 633 -5.55 -23.17 21.35
N LEU A 634 -6.28 -23.03 20.24
CA LEU A 634 -7.51 -23.80 19.99
C LEU A 634 -7.22 -25.31 19.95
N GLY A 635 -6.13 -25.71 19.29
CA GLY A 635 -5.70 -27.10 19.17
C GLY A 635 -5.06 -27.65 20.44
N GLU A 636 -4.49 -26.78 21.29
CA GLU A 636 -4.07 -27.18 22.63
C GLU A 636 -5.25 -27.48 23.55
N VAL A 637 -6.33 -26.70 23.44
CA VAL A 637 -7.55 -26.95 24.23
C VAL A 637 -8.31 -28.16 23.69
N LYS A 638 -8.32 -28.35 22.37
CA LYS A 638 -8.94 -29.50 21.71
C LYS A 638 -7.93 -30.27 20.83
N PRO A 639 -7.21 -31.25 21.40
CA PRO A 639 -6.24 -32.06 20.67
C PRO A 639 -6.86 -32.84 19.50
N GLY A 640 -6.12 -32.97 18.40
CA GLY A 640 -6.54 -33.74 17.22
C GLY A 640 -7.05 -32.91 16.04
N MET A 641 -7.21 -31.59 16.22
CA MET A 641 -7.57 -30.67 15.15
C MET A 641 -6.35 -30.37 14.25
N LYS A 642 -6.53 -30.45 12.92
CA LYS A 642 -5.46 -30.18 11.95
C LYS A 642 -5.60 -28.79 11.36
N PHE A 643 -4.63 -27.92 11.65
CA PHE A 643 -4.62 -26.54 11.16
C PHE A 643 -4.29 -26.46 9.66
N PRO A 644 -5.06 -25.68 8.87
CA PRO A 644 -4.84 -25.53 7.42
C PRO A 644 -3.76 -24.47 7.08
N GLY A 645 -2.74 -24.30 7.92
CA GLY A 645 -1.66 -23.33 7.69
C GLY A 645 -0.77 -23.67 6.48
N PRO A 646 0.14 -22.77 6.07
CA PRO A 646 1.12 -23.05 5.03
C PRO A 646 1.81 -24.39 5.28
N GLY A 647 2.02 -25.18 4.23
CA GLY A 647 2.86 -26.37 4.33
C GLY A 647 4.23 -26.02 4.92
N PRO A 648 4.90 -26.93 5.66
CA PRO A 648 6.20 -26.63 6.29
C PRO A 648 7.26 -26.09 5.32
N HIS A 649 7.17 -26.48 4.04
CA HIS A 649 8.04 -25.99 2.97
C HIS A 649 7.85 -24.50 2.66
N TRP A 650 6.70 -23.90 2.94
CA TRP A 650 6.48 -22.46 2.73
C TRP A 650 6.86 -21.57 3.92
N GLN A 651 7.30 -22.16 5.04
CA GLN A 651 7.55 -21.44 6.30
C GLN A 651 9.03 -21.17 6.59
N SER A 652 9.94 -21.56 5.69
CA SER A 652 11.38 -21.37 5.86
C SER A 652 12.05 -20.94 4.56
N VAL A 653 13.16 -20.21 4.67
CA VAL A 653 13.97 -19.78 3.52
C VAL A 653 14.39 -20.95 2.64
N GLU A 654 14.87 -22.04 3.25
CA GLU A 654 15.31 -23.25 2.54
C GLU A 654 14.15 -24.00 1.90
N GLY A 655 13.01 -24.11 2.60
CA GLY A 655 11.82 -24.76 2.08
C GLY A 655 11.27 -24.05 0.85
N VAL A 656 11.13 -22.72 0.91
CA VAL A 656 10.62 -21.92 -0.23
C VAL A 656 11.57 -22.02 -1.41
N ARG A 657 12.88 -21.90 -1.15
CA ARG A 657 13.91 -22.04 -2.19
C ARG A 657 13.80 -23.39 -2.89
N THR A 658 13.78 -24.48 -2.13
CA THR A 658 13.70 -25.84 -2.66
C THR A 658 12.42 -26.06 -3.45
N THR A 659 11.31 -25.50 -2.99
CA THR A 659 10.00 -25.59 -3.66
C THR A 659 10.04 -24.94 -5.04
N LEU A 660 10.61 -23.73 -5.14
CA LEU A 660 10.73 -23.03 -6.42
C LEU A 660 11.73 -23.70 -7.37
N GLU A 661 12.86 -24.17 -6.85
CA GLU A 661 13.85 -24.91 -7.64
C GLU A 661 13.26 -26.22 -8.21
N ASN A 662 12.51 -26.96 -7.40
CA ASN A 662 11.83 -28.19 -7.83
C ASN A 662 10.72 -27.93 -8.87
N ALA A 663 10.05 -26.78 -8.79
CA ALA A 663 9.09 -26.37 -9.81
C ALA A 663 9.76 -26.01 -11.16
N GLY A 664 11.09 -25.84 -11.17
CA GLY A 664 11.88 -25.56 -12.38
C GLY A 664 12.30 -24.10 -12.53
N PHE A 665 12.12 -23.27 -11.50
CA PHE A 665 12.66 -21.91 -11.51
C PHE A 665 14.18 -21.89 -11.34
N LYS A 666 14.81 -20.89 -11.96
CA LYS A 666 16.24 -20.61 -11.89
C LYS A 666 16.49 -19.28 -11.16
N ASP A 667 17.75 -19.02 -10.81
CA ASP A 667 18.16 -17.80 -10.11
C ASP A 667 17.30 -17.52 -8.85
N VAL A 668 16.97 -18.61 -8.14
CA VAL A 668 16.03 -18.58 -7.03
C VAL A 668 16.63 -17.82 -5.85
N GLY A 669 15.90 -16.81 -5.40
CA GLY A 669 16.22 -16.07 -4.20
C GLY A 669 15.05 -16.06 -3.24
N VAL A 670 15.38 -16.09 -1.95
CA VAL A 670 14.39 -16.01 -0.87
C VAL A 670 14.96 -15.09 0.21
N LYS A 671 14.13 -14.16 0.70
CA LYS A 671 14.49 -13.23 1.78
C LYS A 671 13.38 -13.16 2.82
N GLU A 672 13.79 -13.02 4.07
CA GLU A 672 12.87 -12.68 5.15
C GLU A 672 12.60 -11.18 5.19
N PHE A 673 11.39 -10.81 5.58
CA PHE A 673 11.01 -9.44 5.89
C PHE A 673 10.17 -9.39 7.17
N LYS A 674 10.23 -8.26 7.87
CA LYS A 674 9.48 -8.05 9.12
C LYS A 674 8.08 -7.55 8.81
N MET A 675 7.11 -8.00 9.59
CA MET A 675 5.75 -7.50 9.60
C MET A 675 5.20 -7.51 11.03
N GLY A 676 4.13 -6.76 11.29
CA GLY A 676 3.46 -6.76 12.58
C GLY A 676 2.09 -6.11 12.55
N LEU A 677 1.16 -6.69 13.29
CA LEU A 677 -0.21 -6.20 13.43
C LEU A 677 -0.34 -5.36 14.69
N ARG A 678 -0.83 -4.13 14.55
CA ARG A 678 -1.07 -3.21 15.68
C ARG A 678 -2.42 -3.48 16.31
N PHE A 679 -2.44 -3.49 17.64
CA PHE A 679 -3.66 -3.60 18.44
C PHE A 679 -3.68 -2.51 19.51
N GLU A 680 -4.87 -1.95 19.76
CA GLU A 680 -5.06 -0.91 20.77
C GLU A 680 -5.34 -1.54 22.15
N THR A 681 -5.84 -2.78 22.17
CA THR A 681 -6.06 -3.56 23.40
C THR A 681 -5.66 -5.02 23.24
N HIS A 682 -5.40 -5.70 24.37
CA HIS A 682 -5.12 -7.14 24.40
C HIS A 682 -6.31 -7.97 23.94
N GLU A 683 -7.51 -7.53 24.30
CA GLU A 683 -8.77 -8.19 23.95
C GLU A 683 -8.99 -8.19 22.44
N GLU A 684 -8.70 -7.08 21.75
CA GLU A 684 -8.72 -7.02 20.29
C GLU A 684 -7.78 -8.04 19.64
N ALA A 685 -6.57 -8.21 20.19
CA ALA A 685 -5.60 -9.18 19.69
C ALA A 685 -6.09 -10.63 19.86
N VAL A 686 -6.79 -10.94 20.96
CA VAL A 686 -7.37 -12.26 21.24
C VAL A 686 -8.55 -12.56 20.33
N GLU A 687 -9.36 -11.57 19.97
CA GLU A 687 -10.49 -11.75 19.04
C GLU A 687 -10.03 -11.87 17.58
N PHE A 688 -8.85 -11.35 17.23
CA PHE A 688 -8.38 -11.29 15.85
C PHE A 688 -8.41 -12.65 15.12
N PRO A 689 -7.89 -13.78 15.66
CA PRO A 689 -7.96 -15.07 14.97
C PRO A 689 -9.39 -15.51 14.65
N PHE A 690 -10.36 -15.20 15.52
CA PHE A 690 -11.77 -15.58 15.33
C PHE A 690 -12.44 -14.77 14.22
N ALA A 691 -12.01 -13.52 14.02
CA ALA A 691 -12.53 -12.65 12.98
C ALA A 691 -11.83 -12.85 11.63
N ALA A 692 -10.50 -13.05 11.65
CA ALA A 692 -9.66 -12.95 10.46
C ALA A 692 -9.37 -14.30 9.79
N PHE A 693 -9.50 -15.43 10.50
CA PHE A 693 -9.18 -16.75 9.95
C PHE A 693 -10.45 -17.54 9.62
N PRO A 694 -10.81 -17.72 8.33
CA PRO A 694 -12.06 -18.36 7.92
C PRO A 694 -12.24 -19.81 8.43
N TRP A 695 -11.14 -20.48 8.77
CA TRP A 695 -11.15 -21.84 9.29
C TRP A 695 -11.36 -21.92 10.81
N VAL A 696 -11.18 -20.83 11.55
CA VAL A 696 -11.41 -20.81 13.01
C VAL A 696 -12.89 -21.04 13.34
N GLU A 697 -13.82 -20.57 12.50
CA GLU A 697 -15.26 -20.82 12.69
C GLU A 697 -15.59 -22.32 12.72
N ALA A 698 -14.99 -23.09 11.79
CA ALA A 698 -15.17 -24.54 11.75
C ALA A 698 -14.60 -25.22 13.00
N PHE A 699 -13.51 -24.68 13.56
CA PHE A 699 -12.91 -25.20 14.78
C PHE A 699 -13.81 -24.92 16.00
N VAL A 700 -14.26 -23.68 16.14
CA VAL A 700 -15.16 -23.24 17.21
C VAL A 700 -16.47 -24.01 17.18
N ALA A 701 -17.00 -24.32 15.99
CA ALA A 701 -18.23 -25.12 15.84
C ALA A 701 -18.13 -26.53 16.45
N GLU A 702 -16.92 -27.08 16.59
CA GLU A 702 -16.72 -28.36 17.24
C GLU A 702 -16.32 -28.25 18.72
N MET A 703 -16.11 -27.04 19.24
CA MET A 703 -15.72 -26.79 20.63
C MET A 703 -16.95 -26.39 21.47
N SER A 704 -16.95 -26.77 22.74
CA SER A 704 -17.89 -26.24 23.73
C SER A 704 -17.55 -24.79 24.08
N GLY A 705 -18.53 -24.03 24.59
CA GLY A 705 -18.30 -22.65 25.01
C GLY A 705 -17.19 -22.52 26.07
N GLU A 706 -17.09 -23.48 26.98
CA GLU A 706 -16.01 -23.52 27.99
C GLU A 706 -14.62 -23.75 27.37
N GLU A 707 -14.52 -24.55 26.31
CA GLU A 707 -13.27 -24.75 25.59
C GLU A 707 -12.86 -23.50 24.82
N VAL A 708 -13.81 -22.79 24.22
CA VAL A 708 -13.55 -21.52 23.54
C VAL A 708 -13.03 -20.48 24.53
N GLU A 709 -13.70 -20.29 25.68
CA GLU A 709 -13.25 -19.35 26.71
C GLU A 709 -11.88 -19.70 27.29
N ARG A 710 -11.58 -21.00 27.44
CA ARG A 710 -10.25 -21.45 27.86
C ARG A 710 -9.17 -21.12 26.83
N ALA A 711 -9.48 -21.24 25.54
CA ALA A 711 -8.56 -20.87 24.47
C ALA A 711 -8.33 -19.34 24.47
N ARG A 712 -9.38 -18.54 24.66
CA ARG A 712 -9.26 -17.07 24.83
C ARG A 712 -8.39 -16.70 26.01
N GLY A 713 -8.56 -17.37 27.15
CA GLY A 713 -7.71 -17.16 28.34
C GLY A 713 -6.24 -17.41 28.04
N LYS A 714 -5.90 -18.55 27.40
CA LYS A 714 -4.52 -18.85 26.99
C LYS A 714 -3.94 -17.82 26.02
N MET A 715 -4.74 -17.40 25.03
CA MET A 715 -4.33 -16.34 24.10
C MET A 715 -4.05 -15.04 24.86
N LEU A 716 -4.93 -14.64 25.78
CA LEU A 716 -4.79 -13.41 26.56
C LEU A 716 -3.53 -13.44 27.44
N ASP A 717 -3.26 -14.58 28.09
CA ASP A 717 -2.06 -14.78 28.90
C ASP A 717 -0.79 -14.62 28.04
N PHE A 718 -0.75 -15.27 26.87
CA PHE A 718 0.37 -15.14 25.93
C PHE A 718 0.59 -13.69 25.49
N VAL A 719 -0.49 -12.98 25.11
CA VAL A 719 -0.37 -11.59 24.64
C VAL A 719 0.09 -10.69 25.80
N LYS A 720 -0.45 -10.83 27.02
CA LYS A 720 -0.06 -10.02 28.18
C LYS A 720 1.35 -10.31 28.69
N GLU A 721 1.80 -11.56 28.62
CA GLU A 721 3.16 -11.93 28.99
C GLU A 721 4.17 -11.28 28.05
N LYS A 722 3.91 -11.32 26.74
CA LYS A 722 4.83 -10.80 25.73
C LYS A 722 4.76 -9.29 25.56
N HIS A 723 3.55 -8.74 25.67
CA HIS A 723 3.25 -7.33 25.47
C HIS A 723 2.50 -6.82 26.70
N PRO A 724 3.17 -6.35 27.77
CA PRO A 724 2.50 -6.02 29.03
C PRO A 724 1.62 -4.76 28.98
N GLU A 725 1.89 -3.88 28.01
CA GLU A 725 1.24 -2.57 27.87
C GLU A 725 0.60 -2.43 26.49
N ALA A 726 -0.45 -1.61 26.39
CA ALA A 726 -1.11 -1.27 25.13
C ALA A 726 -0.98 0.24 24.83
N PRO A 727 -0.92 0.66 23.55
CA PRO A 727 -1.01 -0.16 22.33
C PRO A 727 0.30 -0.91 22.04
N PHE A 728 0.19 -2.06 21.35
CA PHE A 728 1.34 -2.90 21.01
C PHE A 728 1.22 -3.44 19.57
N ARG A 729 2.28 -4.12 19.12
CA ARG A 729 2.27 -4.86 17.85
C ARG A 729 2.58 -6.32 18.11
N LEU A 730 1.77 -7.21 17.53
CA LEU A 730 2.14 -8.60 17.40
C LEU A 730 3.15 -8.73 16.27
N ASP A 731 4.32 -9.31 16.52
CA ASP A 731 5.41 -9.44 15.55
C ASP A 731 5.24 -10.68 14.66
N GLY A 732 5.76 -10.59 13.44
CA GLY A 732 5.80 -11.69 12.48
C GLY A 732 6.90 -11.56 11.45
N THR A 733 7.23 -12.69 10.82
CA THR A 733 8.22 -12.80 9.74
C THR A 733 7.54 -13.28 8.48
N GLY A 734 7.71 -12.53 7.39
CA GLY A 734 7.33 -12.93 6.05
C GLY A 734 8.52 -13.40 5.25
N LEU A 735 8.25 -14.16 4.19
CA LEU A 735 9.25 -14.62 3.24
C LEU A 735 8.83 -14.11 1.86
N VAL A 736 9.76 -13.54 1.11
CA VAL A 736 9.58 -13.26 -0.33
C VAL A 736 10.49 -14.20 -1.11
N GLY A 737 9.89 -15.02 -1.97
CA GLY A 737 10.58 -15.92 -2.88
C GLY A 737 10.43 -15.44 -4.31
N TRP A 738 11.49 -15.53 -5.10
CA TRP A 738 11.45 -15.21 -6.52
C TRP A 738 12.29 -16.20 -7.33
N GLY A 739 11.98 -16.31 -8.62
CA GLY A 739 12.69 -17.16 -9.56
C GLY A 739 12.44 -16.76 -11.02
N ARG A 740 13.33 -17.17 -11.92
CA ARG A 740 13.25 -16.92 -13.36
C ARG A 740 12.91 -18.20 -14.13
N ARG A 741 12.14 -18.09 -15.21
CA ARG A 741 11.89 -19.23 -16.13
C ARG A 741 13.09 -19.53 -17.01
#